data_AF-A0AAJ7TMH7-F1
#
_entry.id   AF-A0AAJ7TMH7-F1
#
_cell.length_a   1.000
_cell.length_b   1.000
_cell.length_c   1.000
_cell.angle_alpha   90.00
_cell.angle_beta   90.00
_cell.angle_gamma   90.00
#
_symmetry.space_group_name_H-M   'P 1'
#
loop_
_entity.id
_entity.type
_entity.pdbx_description
1 polymer ?
#
loop_
_entity_poly.entity_id
_entity_poly.type
_entity_poly.pdbx_seq_one_letter_code
_entity_poly.pdbx_strand_id
1 'polypeptide(L)'
;MLLLLPLLLLLQQSGLSLCTVPTLKSTDMNTVVNSPYSSLIYFKQKSTIQVKHFLKNLDNASELLKQYAISVWQVDCQENHVERFCEKDNIINKAYLFQLNKLPQPLYLDTLFDVDSIMANTLHLLLMEEVRFVQDKQGLQILKDTEKGRRDVVFAYLRATGLPEHRIFIEMAFVYGNKFIFAFSTDQNILKDLGVLESSFSPHLWLINCGDLSLSDGQPCPETAFRQPFTLPYLHRFFKLASGPSYVETTEDPAHVQTIFSELHIPEVFLFSRRETYQYDKITARTLSHRLLGSAGVVLVRCEEHGVAFPTDFNVAYRGANPSAKVEHLLMQSFEAVITRVEREETHGSEQEPDHSGYGQPQEEDDYDPSSSDFMPLWAMQDDEVVMAVEKIKNKKLNLEESVPALTDVGYQRVLSQPNMDLVIFYLGWDAVSKAFLWTFAEVAKKISAFSGVGRRVSPWRVDCAEWTDVCQHANVSRLPAVLLFSSLVQRPTAYPGTLSRDALLSWVAMIRVDSPLPLHSVEEAMAFLRGDLPSCAADLCNASVLALLTVNMPAEITAFVEASKALRGEVLMGLCITDRVALDVSTQLGSSIPSIIVFKRGEPSLKTVVFPRPISADVTVKTIRDSSQPAFAELSVSLLPELLRVGRPLLILFVGGRNGASVSAMRTLEAAARSGALAYSTACWMDIVDNPVGSEILETYLPRTANPPELVLVNPHRGAGQVYAFPKSDKPLTASAISMWLSSIRLGNLQPTAVLPDKTWPPSRQNLDFLAIMDAESPGFAENRQPNGADTDDRDAGDSEEDYDDNDGTEHSGQEEWSERDLNHRVSSAYNGREEGFLPGRAPQSAGTGHFAPTEKMHQTRPPPQSQPHDRHVEL
;
A
#
# COMPACT_ATOMS: atom_id res chain seq x y z
N MET A 1 -46.65 6.77 19.65
CA MET A 1 -46.21 5.94 18.50
C MET A 1 -46.42 6.65 17.15
N LEU A 2 -46.18 7.96 17.07
CA LEU A 2 -46.49 8.80 15.87
C LEU A 2 -45.36 9.77 15.47
N LEU A 3 -44.18 9.66 16.10
CA LEU A 3 -43.00 10.51 15.85
C LEU A 3 -41.84 9.77 15.16
N LEU A 4 -42.03 8.50 14.76
CA LEU A 4 -40.99 7.68 14.13
C LEU A 4 -41.08 7.61 12.60
N LEU A 5 -42.23 7.95 11.98
CA LEU A 5 -42.36 7.96 10.51
C LEU A 5 -41.41 8.97 9.82
N PRO A 6 -41.25 10.22 10.29
CA PRO A 6 -40.34 11.17 9.63
C PRO A 6 -38.88 10.70 9.65
N LEU A 7 -38.47 10.02 10.73
CA LEU A 7 -37.11 9.52 10.89
C LEU A 7 -36.83 8.31 9.99
N LEU A 8 -37.82 7.42 9.78
CA LEU A 8 -37.69 6.34 8.79
C LEU A 8 -37.62 6.88 7.35
N LEU A 9 -38.38 7.93 7.02
CA LEU A 9 -38.35 8.55 5.68
C LEU A 9 -36.99 9.18 5.36
N LEU A 10 -36.36 9.84 6.33
CA LEU A 10 -34.99 10.37 6.18
C LEU A 10 -33.94 9.24 6.05
N LEU A 11 -34.10 8.15 6.81
CA LEU A 11 -33.24 6.95 6.69
C LEU A 11 -33.47 6.13 5.42
N GLN A 12 -34.50 6.43 4.63
CA GLN A 12 -34.70 5.86 3.28
C GLN A 12 -34.08 6.69 2.14
N GLN A 13 -33.54 7.88 2.43
CA GLN A 13 -32.82 8.69 1.41
C GLN A 13 -31.30 8.44 1.39
N SER A 14 -30.72 7.85 2.44
CA SER A 14 -29.43 7.15 2.35
C SER A 14 -29.62 5.77 1.71
N GLY A 15 -30.15 5.75 0.48
CA GLY A 15 -30.32 4.53 -0.29
C GLY A 15 -28.95 3.93 -0.64
N LEU A 16 -28.85 2.59 -0.64
CA LEU A 16 -27.71 1.92 -1.24
C LEU A 16 -27.65 2.31 -2.71
N SER A 17 -26.55 2.95 -3.13
CA SER A 17 -26.22 3.06 -4.55
C SER A 17 -25.96 1.66 -5.08
N LEU A 18 -26.95 1.06 -5.75
CA LEU A 18 -26.66 0.04 -6.75
C LEU A 18 -25.92 0.76 -7.87
N CYS A 19 -24.59 0.62 -7.85
CA CYS A 19 -23.70 1.23 -8.82
C CYS A 19 -24.12 0.74 -10.21
N THR A 20 -24.70 1.66 -10.98
CA THR A 20 -25.29 1.44 -12.28
C THR A 20 -25.25 2.74 -13.06
N VAL A 21 -24.75 2.68 -14.30
CA VAL A 21 -24.64 3.83 -15.22
C VAL A 21 -25.96 4.62 -15.24
N PRO A 22 -25.95 5.94 -15.05
CA PRO A 22 -27.18 6.71 -14.93
C PRO A 22 -27.99 6.67 -16.24
N THR A 23 -29.29 6.45 -16.12
CA THR A 23 -30.21 6.38 -17.27
C THR A 23 -30.64 7.79 -17.69
N LEU A 24 -30.27 8.17 -18.90
CA LEU A 24 -30.65 9.43 -19.54
C LEU A 24 -32.00 9.29 -20.25
N LYS A 25 -32.88 10.29 -20.10
CA LYS A 25 -34.18 10.36 -20.79
C LYS A 25 -34.05 11.06 -22.13
N SER A 26 -34.97 10.78 -23.06
CA SER A 26 -34.98 11.41 -24.37
C SER A 26 -35.20 12.94 -24.31
N THR A 27 -35.91 13.45 -23.29
CA THR A 27 -36.08 14.89 -23.03
C THR A 27 -34.78 15.61 -22.73
N ASP A 28 -33.87 14.92 -22.06
CA ASP A 28 -32.66 15.48 -21.46
C ASP A 28 -31.44 15.27 -22.39
N MET A 29 -31.62 14.45 -23.44
CA MET A 29 -30.60 14.14 -24.44
C MET A 29 -30.02 15.41 -25.10
N ASN A 30 -30.86 16.38 -25.44
CA ASN A 30 -30.40 17.62 -26.08
C ASN A 30 -29.61 18.54 -25.15
N THR A 31 -29.79 18.46 -23.82
CA THR A 31 -28.98 19.26 -22.88
C THR A 31 -27.64 18.59 -22.60
N VAL A 32 -27.57 17.25 -22.58
CA VAL A 32 -26.33 16.50 -22.45
C VAL A 32 -25.47 16.58 -23.73
N VAL A 33 -26.05 16.42 -24.92
CA VAL A 33 -25.31 16.42 -26.19
C VAL A 33 -24.77 17.80 -26.58
N ASN A 34 -25.46 18.88 -26.22
CA ASN A 34 -25.01 20.26 -26.46
C ASN A 34 -24.28 20.86 -25.24
N SER A 35 -23.86 20.03 -24.29
CA SER A 35 -22.98 20.41 -23.20
C SER A 35 -21.60 20.83 -23.73
N PRO A 36 -20.87 21.75 -23.06
CA PRO A 36 -19.45 21.96 -23.33
C PRO A 36 -18.59 20.72 -22.96
N TYR A 37 -19.12 19.85 -22.09
CA TYR A 37 -18.47 18.60 -21.67
C TYR A 37 -18.79 17.45 -22.63
N SER A 38 -17.83 16.55 -22.81
CA SER A 38 -18.03 15.37 -23.69
C SER A 38 -18.92 14.33 -23.00
N SER A 39 -19.65 13.51 -23.78
CA SER A 39 -20.56 12.50 -23.23
C SER A 39 -20.42 11.15 -23.92
N LEU A 40 -20.10 10.11 -23.14
CA LEU A 40 -20.10 8.71 -23.60
C LEU A 40 -21.47 8.10 -23.31
N ILE A 41 -22.25 7.82 -24.35
CA ILE A 41 -23.64 7.36 -24.22
C ILE A 41 -23.80 5.98 -24.88
N TYR A 42 -24.32 5.01 -24.12
CA TYR A 42 -24.68 3.68 -24.63
C TYR A 42 -26.18 3.55 -24.86
N PHE A 43 -26.59 3.11 -26.06
CA PHE A 43 -27.99 2.91 -26.41
C PHE A 43 -28.36 1.43 -26.21
N LYS A 44 -28.99 1.15 -25.07
CA LYS A 44 -29.34 -0.19 -24.62
C LYS A 44 -30.65 -0.62 -25.29
N GLN A 45 -30.58 -1.59 -26.21
CA GLN A 45 -31.76 -2.16 -26.87
C GLN A 45 -32.17 -3.55 -26.32
N LYS A 46 -31.20 -4.39 -25.91
CA LYS A 46 -31.43 -5.75 -25.36
C LYS A 46 -30.35 -6.11 -24.34
N SER A 47 -30.74 -6.65 -23.18
CA SER A 47 -29.82 -7.05 -22.11
C SER A 47 -29.21 -8.44 -22.36
N THR A 48 -28.14 -8.53 -23.14
CA THR A 48 -27.33 -9.76 -23.27
C THR A 48 -26.34 -9.93 -22.10
N ILE A 49 -25.66 -11.07 -21.99
CA ILE A 49 -24.61 -11.28 -20.99
C ILE A 49 -23.42 -10.33 -21.25
N GLN A 50 -23.02 -10.17 -22.50
CA GLN A 50 -21.96 -9.24 -22.91
C GLN A 50 -22.31 -7.79 -22.54
N VAL A 51 -23.55 -7.35 -22.79
CA VAL A 51 -24.02 -6.00 -22.41
C VAL A 51 -24.03 -5.81 -20.90
N LYS A 52 -24.36 -6.84 -20.10
CA LYS A 52 -24.25 -6.75 -18.63
C LYS A 52 -22.79 -6.62 -18.15
N HIS A 53 -21.85 -7.32 -18.78
CA HIS A 53 -20.42 -7.19 -18.48
C HIS A 53 -19.89 -5.80 -18.85
N PHE A 54 -20.20 -5.35 -20.06
CA PHE A 54 -19.87 -4.01 -20.54
C PHE A 54 -20.44 -2.91 -19.63
N LEU A 55 -21.73 -2.97 -19.26
CA LEU A 55 -22.34 -1.96 -18.38
C LEU A 55 -21.69 -1.91 -16.99
N LYS A 56 -21.21 -3.04 -16.45
CA LYS A 56 -20.45 -3.04 -15.19
C LYS A 56 -19.08 -2.35 -15.34
N ASN A 57 -18.39 -2.60 -16.45
CA ASN A 57 -17.06 -2.00 -16.70
C ASN A 57 -17.20 -0.51 -17.06
N LEU A 58 -18.28 -0.12 -17.74
CA LEU A 58 -18.65 1.26 -18.03
C LEU A 58 -19.03 2.04 -16.75
N ASP A 59 -19.70 1.38 -15.79
CA ASP A 59 -20.00 1.95 -14.47
C ASP A 59 -18.71 2.23 -13.69
N ASN A 60 -17.83 1.24 -13.58
CA ASN A 60 -16.49 1.39 -12.98
C ASN A 60 -15.66 2.49 -13.66
N ALA A 61 -15.69 2.56 -15.00
CA ALA A 61 -14.98 3.58 -15.77
C ALA A 61 -15.61 4.97 -15.64
N SER A 62 -16.89 5.09 -15.23
CA SER A 62 -17.57 6.39 -15.17
C SER A 62 -16.96 7.34 -14.14
N GLU A 63 -16.48 6.84 -13.00
CA GLU A 63 -15.82 7.66 -11.97
C GLU A 63 -14.43 8.15 -12.40
N LEU A 64 -13.79 7.43 -13.33
CA LEU A 64 -12.52 7.80 -13.95
C LEU A 64 -12.74 8.79 -15.10
N LEU A 65 -13.73 8.54 -15.97
CA LEU A 65 -14.08 9.41 -17.10
C LEU A 65 -14.57 10.81 -16.66
N LYS A 66 -15.22 10.93 -15.49
CA LYS A 66 -15.49 12.23 -14.85
C LYS A 66 -14.23 13.07 -14.64
N GLN A 67 -13.09 12.43 -14.36
CA GLN A 67 -11.78 13.10 -14.17
C GLN A 67 -11.17 13.60 -15.49
N TYR A 68 -11.82 13.35 -16.62
CA TYR A 68 -11.51 13.93 -17.93
C TYR A 68 -12.66 14.80 -18.48
N ALA A 69 -13.62 15.19 -17.62
CA ALA A 69 -14.85 15.90 -17.98
C ALA A 69 -15.69 15.18 -19.04
N ILE A 70 -15.72 13.83 -18.97
CA ILE A 70 -16.55 12.96 -19.82
C ILE A 70 -17.67 12.39 -18.95
N SER A 71 -18.92 12.81 -19.21
CA SER A 71 -20.09 12.25 -18.53
C SER A 71 -20.53 10.94 -19.17
N VAL A 72 -20.83 9.90 -18.38
CA VAL A 72 -21.20 8.57 -18.88
C VAL A 72 -22.66 8.27 -18.62
N TRP A 73 -23.39 7.83 -19.65
CA TRP A 73 -24.85 7.60 -19.60
C TRP A 73 -25.27 6.33 -20.34
N GLN A 74 -26.43 5.79 -19.97
CA GLN A 74 -27.17 4.82 -20.79
C GLN A 74 -28.55 5.36 -21.18
N VAL A 75 -29.02 5.03 -22.37
CA VAL A 75 -30.40 5.27 -22.83
C VAL A 75 -31.05 3.92 -23.08
N ASP A 76 -32.15 3.60 -22.41
CA ASP A 76 -32.92 2.39 -22.72
C ASP A 76 -33.88 2.66 -23.88
N CYS A 77 -33.58 2.12 -25.06
CA CYS A 77 -34.36 2.30 -26.28
C CYS A 77 -35.75 1.64 -26.23
N GLN A 78 -36.07 0.83 -25.21
CA GLN A 78 -37.43 0.30 -25.01
C GLN A 78 -38.34 1.28 -24.26
N GLU A 79 -37.76 2.17 -23.44
CA GLU A 79 -38.49 3.16 -22.63
C GLU A 79 -38.38 4.58 -23.22
N ASN A 80 -37.23 4.93 -23.78
CA ASN A 80 -36.88 6.25 -24.29
C ASN A 80 -36.35 6.11 -25.74
N HIS A 81 -37.25 6.04 -26.71
CA HIS A 81 -36.84 5.95 -28.12
C HIS A 81 -36.19 7.25 -28.60
N VAL A 82 -34.94 7.16 -29.05
CA VAL A 82 -34.20 8.25 -29.70
C VAL A 82 -34.01 7.90 -31.18
N GLU A 83 -34.67 8.65 -32.06
CA GLU A 83 -34.55 8.52 -33.52
C GLU A 83 -33.08 8.58 -33.97
N ARG A 84 -32.72 7.91 -35.07
CA ARG A 84 -31.34 7.74 -35.59
C ARG A 84 -30.38 6.92 -34.71
N PHE A 85 -30.64 6.79 -33.40
CA PHE A 85 -29.80 6.06 -32.45
C PHE A 85 -30.44 4.79 -31.84
N CYS A 86 -31.77 4.64 -31.88
CA CYS A 86 -32.48 3.43 -31.44
C CYS A 86 -32.93 2.50 -32.59
N GLU A 87 -32.72 2.90 -33.85
CA GLU A 87 -33.25 2.25 -35.06
C GLU A 87 -32.21 1.47 -35.93
N LYS A 88 -30.91 1.66 -35.71
CA LYS A 88 -29.84 1.02 -36.51
C LYS A 88 -29.57 -0.45 -36.11
N ASP A 89 -29.36 -1.34 -37.08
CA ASP A 89 -29.18 -2.79 -36.83
C ASP A 89 -28.05 -3.18 -35.87
N ASN A 90 -27.01 -2.34 -35.72
CA ASN A 90 -25.81 -2.62 -34.91
C ASN A 90 -25.74 -1.88 -33.55
N ILE A 91 -26.85 -1.32 -33.05
CA ILE A 91 -26.90 -0.53 -31.80
C ILE A 91 -26.33 -1.28 -30.59
N ILE A 92 -26.71 -2.54 -30.41
CA ILE A 92 -26.36 -3.34 -29.23
C ILE A 92 -24.83 -3.38 -29.04
N ASN A 93 -24.07 -3.27 -30.13
CA ASN A 93 -22.63 -3.38 -30.17
C ASN A 93 -21.91 -2.00 -30.23
N LYS A 94 -22.62 -0.87 -30.03
CA LYS A 94 -22.01 0.48 -30.08
C LYS A 94 -22.38 1.38 -28.91
N ALA A 95 -21.36 2.00 -28.31
CA ALA A 95 -21.49 3.26 -27.59
C ALA A 95 -21.13 4.43 -28.53
N TYR A 96 -21.49 5.66 -28.16
CA TYR A 96 -21.14 6.85 -28.92
C TYR A 96 -20.54 7.92 -28.01
N LEU A 97 -19.42 8.51 -28.44
CA LEU A 97 -18.85 9.72 -27.84
C LEU A 97 -19.46 10.94 -28.54
N PHE A 98 -20.16 11.77 -27.77
CA PHE A 98 -20.67 13.07 -28.19
C PHE A 98 -19.73 14.18 -27.69
N GLN A 99 -19.49 15.18 -28.52
CA GLN A 99 -18.69 16.37 -28.21
C GLN A 99 -19.34 17.57 -28.89
N LEU A 100 -19.30 18.75 -28.27
CA LEU A 100 -19.88 19.97 -28.84
C LEU A 100 -19.32 20.24 -30.24
N ASN A 101 -20.22 20.52 -31.20
CA ASN A 101 -19.92 20.82 -32.61
C ASN A 101 -19.16 19.72 -33.41
N LYS A 102 -18.99 18.50 -32.88
CA LYS A 102 -18.44 17.35 -33.63
C LYS A 102 -19.51 16.27 -33.88
N LEU A 103 -19.33 15.48 -34.94
CA LEU A 103 -20.22 14.35 -35.24
C LEU A 103 -20.04 13.22 -34.19
N PRO A 104 -21.14 12.61 -33.67
CA PRO A 104 -21.03 11.58 -32.64
C PRO A 104 -20.26 10.33 -33.11
N GLN A 105 -19.18 10.00 -32.41
CA GLN A 105 -18.22 9.00 -32.84
C GLN A 105 -18.54 7.61 -32.26
N PRO A 106 -18.63 6.55 -33.08
CA PRO A 106 -18.98 5.21 -32.61
C PRO A 106 -17.79 4.46 -32.00
N LEU A 107 -17.93 4.00 -30.76
CA LEU A 107 -17.04 3.00 -30.14
C LEU A 107 -17.73 1.63 -30.15
N TYR A 108 -17.02 0.60 -30.62
CA TYR A 108 -17.58 -0.75 -30.73
C TYR A 108 -17.33 -1.53 -29.43
N LEU A 109 -18.33 -2.29 -28.95
CA LEU A 109 -18.29 -2.96 -27.63
C LEU A 109 -17.26 -4.10 -27.51
N ASP A 110 -16.72 -4.59 -28.63
CA ASP A 110 -15.59 -5.51 -28.69
C ASP A 110 -14.24 -4.80 -28.43
N THR A 111 -14.16 -3.48 -28.63
CA THR A 111 -13.04 -2.62 -28.23
C THR A 111 -13.17 -2.05 -26.80
N LEU A 112 -14.25 -2.38 -26.09
CA LEU A 112 -14.61 -1.85 -24.76
C LEU A 112 -14.82 -3.00 -23.76
N PHE A 113 -13.86 -3.93 -23.68
CA PHE A 113 -14.00 -5.20 -22.97
C PHE A 113 -13.85 -5.08 -21.43
N ASP A 114 -13.07 -4.10 -20.96
CA ASP A 114 -12.74 -3.82 -19.56
C ASP A 114 -12.65 -2.31 -19.27
N VAL A 115 -12.19 -1.93 -18.08
CA VAL A 115 -12.10 -0.52 -17.67
C VAL A 115 -11.02 0.22 -18.48
N ASP A 116 -9.85 -0.39 -18.68
CA ASP A 116 -8.72 0.28 -19.33
C ASP A 116 -8.94 0.46 -20.83
N SER A 117 -9.57 -0.51 -21.50
CA SER A 117 -10.01 -0.39 -22.89
C SER A 117 -11.11 0.67 -23.08
N ILE A 118 -12.04 0.81 -22.11
CA ILE A 118 -13.00 1.91 -22.11
C ILE A 118 -12.30 3.26 -21.96
N MET A 119 -11.41 3.41 -20.97
CA MET A 119 -10.64 4.65 -20.76
C MET A 119 -9.80 5.01 -21.98
N ALA A 120 -8.96 4.08 -22.46
CA ALA A 120 -8.00 4.33 -23.53
C ALA A 120 -8.67 4.68 -24.85
N ASN A 121 -9.71 3.94 -25.27
CA ASN A 121 -10.37 4.20 -26.55
C ASN A 121 -11.26 5.45 -26.49
N THR A 122 -11.88 5.76 -25.34
CA THR A 122 -12.66 7.01 -25.20
C THR A 122 -11.74 8.24 -25.23
N LEU A 123 -10.63 8.22 -24.50
CA LEU A 123 -9.65 9.31 -24.50
C LEU A 123 -8.87 9.41 -25.84
N HIS A 124 -8.63 8.29 -26.52
CA HIS A 124 -7.99 8.33 -27.84
C HIS A 124 -8.87 9.00 -28.90
N LEU A 125 -10.19 8.77 -28.88
CA LEU A 125 -11.12 9.54 -29.72
C LEU A 125 -11.18 11.02 -29.33
N LEU A 126 -11.16 11.34 -28.03
CA LEU A 126 -11.11 12.72 -27.55
C LEU A 126 -9.90 13.48 -28.11
N LEU A 127 -8.72 12.82 -28.12
CA LEU A 127 -7.43 13.38 -28.55
C LEU A 127 -7.02 13.00 -29.98
N MET A 128 -7.94 12.56 -30.84
CA MET A 128 -7.62 11.99 -32.17
C MET A 128 -6.95 12.97 -33.16
N GLU A 129 -7.01 14.27 -32.88
CA GLU A 129 -6.37 15.34 -33.65
C GLU A 129 -4.95 15.67 -33.12
N GLU A 130 -4.64 15.25 -31.89
CA GLU A 130 -3.39 15.53 -31.17
C GLU A 130 -2.45 14.32 -31.15
N VAL A 131 -3.01 13.12 -30.97
CA VAL A 131 -2.28 11.84 -30.94
C VAL A 131 -2.28 11.17 -32.32
N ARG A 132 -1.11 11.04 -32.94
CA ARG A 132 -0.96 10.54 -34.31
C ARG A 132 -0.69 9.03 -34.35
N PHE A 133 -1.57 8.24 -34.98
CA PHE A 133 -1.26 6.85 -35.31
C PHE A 133 -0.29 6.77 -36.50
N VAL A 134 0.77 5.98 -36.36
CA VAL A 134 1.83 5.81 -37.35
C VAL A 134 1.81 4.36 -37.86
N GLN A 135 1.52 4.19 -39.15
CA GLN A 135 1.39 2.87 -39.77
C GLN A 135 2.73 2.17 -40.00
N ASP A 136 3.77 2.91 -40.40
CA ASP A 136 5.06 2.34 -40.79
C ASP A 136 6.26 3.27 -40.52
N LYS A 137 7.47 2.78 -40.84
CA LYS A 137 8.74 3.52 -40.75
C LYS A 137 8.73 4.84 -41.53
N GLN A 138 8.10 4.88 -42.71
CA GLN A 138 8.08 6.07 -43.55
C GLN A 138 7.20 7.16 -42.90
N GLY A 139 6.05 6.77 -42.32
CA GLY A 139 5.23 7.64 -41.49
C GLY A 139 6.01 8.23 -40.31
N LEU A 140 6.84 7.42 -39.64
CA LEU A 140 7.67 7.90 -38.52
C LEU A 140 8.74 8.91 -38.97
N GLN A 141 9.42 8.69 -40.10
CA GLN A 141 10.40 9.68 -40.59
C GLN A 141 9.72 10.96 -41.09
N ILE A 142 8.59 10.87 -41.81
CA ILE A 142 7.79 12.04 -42.21
C ILE A 142 7.37 12.86 -40.99
N LEU A 143 6.97 12.20 -39.90
CA LEU A 143 6.63 12.85 -38.63
C LEU A 143 7.83 13.61 -38.04
N LYS A 144 9.00 12.96 -37.96
CA LYS A 144 10.24 13.58 -37.45
C LYS A 144 10.69 14.77 -38.31
N ASP A 145 10.68 14.63 -39.62
CA ASP A 145 11.07 15.69 -40.56
C ASP A 145 10.10 16.89 -40.53
N THR A 146 8.80 16.63 -40.30
CA THR A 146 7.76 17.68 -40.22
C THR A 146 7.87 18.53 -38.95
N GLU A 147 8.25 17.92 -37.82
CA GLU A 147 8.31 18.58 -36.51
C GLU A 147 9.73 19.03 -36.13
N LYS A 148 10.74 18.75 -36.97
CA LYS A 148 12.12 19.22 -36.79
C LYS A 148 12.20 20.75 -36.73
N GLY A 149 12.86 21.26 -35.68
CA GLY A 149 12.92 22.68 -35.35
C GLY A 149 11.60 23.27 -34.83
N ARG A 150 10.62 22.43 -34.44
CA ARG A 150 9.29 22.88 -33.95
C ARG A 150 8.96 22.34 -32.57
N ARG A 151 8.86 21.01 -32.43
CA ARG A 151 8.50 20.33 -31.18
C ARG A 151 9.18 18.96 -31.09
N ASP A 152 9.38 18.50 -29.87
CA ASP A 152 9.82 17.14 -29.58
C ASP A 152 8.66 16.15 -29.80
N VAL A 153 8.98 14.95 -30.29
CA VAL A 153 8.02 13.90 -30.63
C VAL A 153 8.15 12.77 -29.63
N VAL A 154 7.05 12.39 -29.00
CA VAL A 154 6.95 11.21 -28.13
C VAL A 154 6.37 10.08 -28.96
N PHE A 155 7.20 9.08 -29.29
CA PHE A 155 6.79 7.91 -30.05
C PHE A 155 6.67 6.68 -29.14
N ALA A 156 5.58 5.91 -29.26
CA ALA A 156 5.42 4.63 -28.58
C ALA A 156 5.13 3.47 -29.53
N TYR A 157 5.68 2.29 -29.20
CA TYR A 157 5.16 1.02 -29.69
C TYR A 157 4.25 0.43 -28.61
N LEU A 158 3.03 0.08 -28.99
CA LEU A 158 2.02 -0.55 -28.13
C LEU A 158 1.59 -1.88 -28.75
N ARG A 159 1.45 -2.93 -27.94
CA ARG A 159 1.11 -4.28 -28.44
C ARG A 159 -0.26 -4.31 -29.15
N ALA A 160 -1.24 -3.59 -28.61
CA ALA A 160 -2.57 -3.38 -29.20
C ALA A 160 -3.23 -2.14 -28.58
N THR A 161 -4.24 -1.59 -29.26
CA THR A 161 -5.13 -0.55 -28.72
C THR A 161 -6.06 -1.13 -27.65
N GLY A 162 -6.28 -0.37 -26.59
CA GLY A 162 -7.20 -0.73 -25.49
C GLY A 162 -6.57 -1.51 -24.34
N LEU A 163 -5.28 -1.87 -24.42
CA LEU A 163 -4.56 -2.42 -23.28
C LEU A 163 -4.21 -1.31 -22.25
N PRO A 164 -3.86 -1.64 -20.99
CA PRO A 164 -3.45 -0.65 -19.98
C PRO A 164 -2.30 0.27 -20.45
N GLU A 165 -1.38 -0.24 -21.27
CA GLU A 165 -0.30 0.55 -21.88
C GLU A 165 -0.85 1.63 -22.83
N HIS A 166 -1.90 1.32 -23.60
CA HIS A 166 -2.58 2.30 -24.45
C HIS A 166 -3.30 3.35 -23.59
N ARG A 167 -3.92 2.95 -22.48
CA ARG A 167 -4.51 3.88 -21.52
C ARG A 167 -3.46 4.86 -21.00
N ILE A 168 -2.38 4.35 -20.40
CA ILE A 168 -1.34 5.17 -19.77
C ILE A 168 -0.69 6.11 -20.79
N PHE A 169 -0.43 5.65 -22.01
CA PHE A 169 0.10 6.49 -23.08
C PHE A 169 -0.83 7.66 -23.43
N ILE A 170 -2.14 7.41 -23.55
CA ILE A 170 -3.15 8.42 -23.87
C ILE A 170 -3.41 9.36 -22.69
N GLU A 171 -3.39 8.87 -21.44
CA GLU A 171 -3.46 9.72 -20.24
C GLU A 171 -2.23 10.66 -20.13
N MET A 172 -1.04 10.21 -20.56
CA MET A 172 0.13 11.10 -20.66
C MET A 172 0.03 12.08 -21.84
N ALA A 173 -0.57 11.69 -22.96
CA ALA A 173 -0.86 12.60 -24.06
C ALA A 173 -1.83 13.71 -23.64
N PHE A 174 -2.86 13.39 -22.84
CA PHE A 174 -3.81 14.36 -22.29
C PHE A 174 -3.13 15.43 -21.42
N VAL A 175 -2.13 15.05 -20.61
CA VAL A 175 -1.43 15.97 -19.71
C VAL A 175 -0.33 16.77 -20.42
N TYR A 176 0.36 16.19 -21.40
CA TYR A 176 1.59 16.77 -21.98
C TYR A 176 1.51 17.11 -23.49
N GLY A 177 0.37 16.95 -24.16
CA GLY A 177 0.19 17.19 -25.61
C GLY A 177 0.36 18.65 -26.06
N ASN A 178 0.30 19.60 -25.12
CA ASN A 178 0.70 20.98 -25.36
C ASN A 178 2.22 21.09 -25.65
N LYS A 179 3.04 20.37 -24.89
CA LYS A 179 4.52 20.37 -24.95
C LYS A 179 5.07 19.46 -26.05
N PHE A 180 4.56 18.24 -26.18
CA PHE A 180 5.09 17.22 -27.09
C PHE A 180 4.08 16.78 -28.15
N ILE A 181 4.57 16.35 -29.32
CA ILE A 181 3.76 15.65 -30.32
C ILE A 181 3.68 14.17 -29.93
N PHE A 182 2.50 13.69 -29.51
CA PHE A 182 2.31 12.27 -29.19
C PHE A 182 1.99 11.45 -30.44
N ALA A 183 2.66 10.32 -30.60
CA ALA A 183 2.42 9.38 -31.69
C ALA A 183 2.67 7.93 -31.26
N PHE A 184 1.94 6.98 -31.84
CA PHE A 184 2.17 5.56 -31.56
C PHE A 184 1.95 4.66 -32.77
N SER A 185 2.45 3.44 -32.69
CA SER A 185 2.19 2.36 -33.63
C SER A 185 1.91 1.04 -32.93
N THR A 186 1.19 0.16 -33.62
CA THR A 186 1.02 -1.26 -33.28
C THR A 186 1.82 -2.19 -34.21
N ASP A 187 2.51 -1.67 -35.23
CA ASP A 187 3.35 -2.50 -36.12
C ASP A 187 4.70 -2.83 -35.48
N GLN A 188 4.90 -4.11 -35.17
CA GLN A 188 6.14 -4.65 -34.60
C GLN A 188 7.34 -4.50 -35.55
N ASN A 189 7.14 -4.30 -36.85
CA ASN A 189 8.26 -4.10 -37.78
C ASN A 189 9.05 -2.81 -37.48
N ILE A 190 8.38 -1.75 -36.98
CA ILE A 190 9.03 -0.48 -36.62
C ILE A 190 10.06 -0.67 -35.49
N LEU A 191 9.87 -1.65 -34.59
CA LEU A 191 10.84 -1.96 -33.53
C LEU A 191 12.23 -2.32 -34.08
N LYS A 192 12.27 -3.03 -35.20
CA LYS A 192 13.53 -3.45 -35.85
C LYS A 192 14.30 -2.26 -36.41
N ASP A 193 13.58 -1.27 -36.92
CA ASP A 193 14.13 -0.02 -37.43
C ASP A 193 14.62 0.93 -36.33
N LEU A 194 14.09 0.77 -35.10
CA LEU A 194 14.54 1.45 -33.88
C LEU A 194 15.59 0.65 -33.09
N GLY A 195 16.13 -0.44 -33.68
CA GLY A 195 17.24 -1.22 -33.12
C GLY A 195 16.87 -2.16 -31.97
N VAL A 196 15.58 -2.42 -31.73
CA VAL A 196 15.11 -3.36 -30.70
C VAL A 196 15.23 -4.80 -31.20
N LEU A 197 15.75 -5.70 -30.35
CA LEU A 197 15.90 -7.12 -30.67
C LEU A 197 14.55 -7.86 -30.62
N GLU A 198 14.37 -8.86 -31.50
CA GLU A 198 13.06 -9.43 -31.86
C GLU A 198 12.30 -10.19 -30.75
N SER A 199 12.85 -10.30 -29.53
CA SER A 199 12.30 -11.14 -28.44
C SER A 199 11.36 -10.42 -27.48
N SER A 200 11.17 -9.10 -27.57
CA SER A 200 10.30 -8.36 -26.63
C SER A 200 8.94 -7.98 -27.22
N PHE A 201 7.86 -8.50 -26.62
CA PHE A 201 6.49 -8.04 -26.86
C PHE A 201 6.03 -6.95 -25.87
N SER A 202 6.97 -6.31 -25.16
CA SER A 202 6.66 -5.22 -24.23
C SER A 202 6.27 -3.93 -24.99
N PRO A 203 5.52 -3.02 -24.36
CA PRO A 203 5.48 -1.64 -24.84
C PRO A 203 6.89 -1.03 -24.85
N HIS A 204 7.11 -0.04 -25.71
CA HIS A 204 8.35 0.75 -25.75
C HIS A 204 8.01 2.21 -26.00
N LEU A 205 8.80 3.14 -25.49
CA LEU A 205 8.61 4.58 -25.68
C LEU A 205 9.94 5.30 -25.92
N TRP A 206 9.91 6.30 -26.79
CA TRP A 206 11.04 7.16 -27.12
C TRP A 206 10.62 8.62 -27.07
N LEU A 207 11.43 9.45 -26.40
CA LEU A 207 11.43 10.89 -26.64
C LEU A 207 12.42 11.19 -27.78
N ILE A 208 11.91 11.77 -28.86
CA ILE A 208 12.68 12.14 -30.05
C ILE A 208 12.85 13.66 -30.03
N ASN A 209 14.07 14.11 -29.76
CA ASN A 209 14.37 15.53 -29.52
C ASN A 209 14.51 16.31 -30.83
N CYS A 210 13.39 16.52 -31.53
CA CYS A 210 13.33 17.24 -32.80
C CYS A 210 13.22 18.77 -32.67
N GLY A 211 12.87 19.32 -31.50
CA GLY A 211 12.65 20.75 -31.28
C GLY A 211 13.92 21.61 -31.19
N ASP A 212 15.11 21.03 -31.08
CA ASP A 212 16.37 21.79 -30.93
C ASP A 212 16.75 22.49 -32.25
N LEU A 213 16.62 23.83 -32.25
CA LEU A 213 16.96 24.73 -33.36
C LEU A 213 18.44 24.72 -33.75
N SER A 214 19.33 24.08 -32.97
CA SER A 214 20.75 23.93 -33.30
C SER A 214 21.07 22.70 -34.16
N LEU A 215 20.11 21.80 -34.38
CA LEU A 215 20.26 20.65 -35.28
C LEU A 215 20.44 21.13 -36.73
N SER A 216 21.59 20.82 -37.33
CA SER A 216 21.86 21.25 -38.70
C SER A 216 20.93 20.57 -39.70
N ASP A 217 20.80 21.19 -40.88
CA ASP A 217 20.13 20.53 -41.99
C ASP A 217 20.81 19.18 -42.31
N GLY A 218 20.02 18.16 -42.63
CA GLY A 218 20.48 16.78 -42.81
C GLY A 218 20.89 15.97 -41.56
N GLN A 219 20.98 16.54 -40.35
CA GLN A 219 21.18 15.73 -39.12
C GLN A 219 19.86 15.10 -38.62
N PRO A 220 19.85 13.83 -38.15
CA PRO A 220 18.68 13.22 -37.53
C PRO A 220 18.43 13.78 -36.12
N CYS A 221 17.15 13.85 -35.70
CA CYS A 221 16.82 14.16 -34.31
C CYS A 221 17.41 13.08 -33.37
N PRO A 222 18.01 13.44 -32.22
CA PRO A 222 18.39 12.50 -31.17
C PRO A 222 17.18 11.73 -30.62
N GLU A 223 17.41 10.50 -30.18
CA GLU A 223 16.36 9.60 -29.66
C GLU A 223 16.75 9.09 -28.27
N THR A 224 15.82 9.18 -27.33
CA THR A 224 15.96 8.79 -25.93
C THR A 224 14.93 7.73 -25.59
N ALA A 225 15.34 6.46 -25.52
CA ALA A 225 14.47 5.36 -25.14
C ALA A 225 14.18 5.37 -23.62
N PHE A 226 12.91 5.26 -23.26
CA PHE A 226 12.44 5.05 -21.88
C PHE A 226 12.80 3.63 -21.43
N ARG A 227 13.49 3.50 -20.29
CA ARG A 227 14.04 2.22 -19.79
C ARG A 227 13.30 1.61 -18.59
N GLN A 228 12.44 2.38 -17.92
CA GLN A 228 11.71 1.95 -16.73
C GLN A 228 10.45 1.13 -17.11
N PRO A 229 9.79 0.45 -16.15
CA PRO A 229 8.51 -0.20 -16.40
C PRO A 229 7.45 0.79 -16.93
N PHE A 230 6.62 0.33 -17.87
CA PHE A 230 5.60 1.16 -18.53
C PHE A 230 4.38 1.36 -17.62
N THR A 231 4.55 2.12 -16.55
CA THR A 231 3.49 2.44 -15.58
C THR A 231 3.35 3.96 -15.41
N LEU A 232 2.15 4.39 -15.02
CA LEU A 232 1.79 5.81 -14.90
C LEU A 232 2.79 6.63 -14.04
N PRO A 233 3.29 6.16 -12.88
CA PRO A 233 4.26 6.93 -12.08
C PRO A 233 5.62 7.13 -12.76
N TYR A 234 6.17 6.11 -13.43
CA TYR A 234 7.47 6.23 -14.12
C TYR A 234 7.37 7.11 -15.36
N LEU A 235 6.31 6.97 -16.16
CA LEU A 235 6.07 7.82 -17.33
C LEU A 235 5.79 9.27 -16.92
N HIS A 236 5.01 9.52 -15.86
CA HIS A 236 4.80 10.87 -15.35
C HIS A 236 6.11 11.51 -14.84
N ARG A 237 6.98 10.75 -14.14
CA ARG A 237 8.33 11.18 -13.76
C ARG A 237 9.19 11.50 -14.99
N PHE A 238 9.16 10.65 -16.02
CA PHE A 238 9.88 10.85 -17.28
C PHE A 238 9.43 12.13 -18.00
N PHE A 239 8.13 12.37 -18.15
CA PHE A 239 7.62 13.59 -18.82
C PHE A 239 7.82 14.86 -18.00
N LYS A 240 7.73 14.79 -16.66
CA LYS A 240 8.07 15.92 -15.78
C LYS A 240 9.55 16.32 -15.90
N LEU A 241 10.45 15.33 -16.07
CA LEU A 241 11.87 15.58 -16.33
C LEU A 241 12.13 16.09 -17.75
N ALA A 242 11.45 15.52 -18.76
CA ALA A 242 11.55 15.97 -20.16
C ALA A 242 11.04 17.41 -20.35
N SER A 243 10.10 17.84 -19.50
CA SER A 243 9.61 19.22 -19.43
C SER A 243 10.53 20.19 -18.66
N GLY A 244 11.57 19.67 -17.99
CA GLY A 244 12.45 20.42 -17.11
C GLY A 244 13.77 20.86 -17.77
N PRO A 245 14.67 21.52 -17.01
CA PRO A 245 16.02 21.80 -17.48
C PRO A 245 16.81 20.50 -17.66
N SER A 246 17.48 20.32 -18.80
CA SER A 246 18.23 19.09 -19.10
C SER A 246 19.25 18.74 -18.01
N TYR A 247 19.96 19.74 -17.48
CA TYR A 247 20.82 19.62 -16.31
C TYR A 247 20.76 20.91 -15.49
N VAL A 248 21.10 20.81 -14.21
CA VAL A 248 21.21 21.96 -13.29
C VAL A 248 22.68 22.36 -13.14
N GLU A 249 23.01 23.65 -13.02
CA GLU A 249 24.36 24.11 -12.68
C GLU A 249 24.42 24.60 -11.24
N THR A 250 25.50 24.30 -10.52
CA THR A 250 25.72 24.75 -9.13
C THR A 250 27.20 25.05 -8.84
N THR A 251 27.44 25.78 -7.75
CA THR A 251 28.79 25.99 -7.16
C THR A 251 28.93 25.38 -5.76
N GLU A 252 27.88 24.72 -5.26
CA GLU A 252 27.83 24.10 -3.94
C GLU A 252 28.36 22.65 -3.96
N ASP A 253 28.69 22.14 -2.77
CA ASP A 253 29.15 20.77 -2.58
C ASP A 253 28.00 19.74 -2.73
N PRO A 254 28.18 18.62 -3.46
CA PRO A 254 27.13 17.62 -3.70
C PRO A 254 26.43 17.03 -2.48
N ALA A 255 27.03 17.06 -1.28
CA ALA A 255 26.36 16.59 -0.06
C ALA A 255 25.31 17.59 0.47
N HIS A 256 25.35 18.84 0.00
CA HIS A 256 24.54 19.95 0.51
C HIS A 256 23.57 20.53 -0.53
N VAL A 257 23.88 20.39 -1.82
CA VAL A 257 23.01 20.78 -2.94
C VAL A 257 21.60 20.18 -2.78
N GLN A 258 20.57 21.00 -3.01
CA GLN A 258 19.21 20.55 -3.27
C GLN A 258 18.79 20.98 -4.68
N THR A 259 18.15 20.09 -5.45
CA THR A 259 17.60 20.39 -6.77
C THR A 259 16.19 19.82 -6.92
N ILE A 260 15.52 20.15 -8.03
CA ILE A 260 14.28 19.49 -8.47
C ILE A 260 14.42 17.96 -8.56
N PHE A 261 15.62 17.41 -8.76
CA PHE A 261 15.85 15.98 -8.73
C PHE A 261 15.81 15.44 -7.29
N SER A 262 16.39 16.17 -6.33
CA SER A 262 16.34 15.84 -4.90
C SER A 262 14.91 15.89 -4.35
N GLU A 263 14.13 16.92 -4.72
CA GLU A 263 12.72 17.08 -4.37
C GLU A 263 11.83 15.93 -4.88
N LEU A 264 12.18 15.35 -6.02
CA LEU A 264 11.43 14.27 -6.68
C LEU A 264 11.96 12.86 -6.34
N HIS A 265 12.89 12.74 -5.38
CA HIS A 265 13.57 11.49 -5.01
C HIS A 265 14.17 10.76 -6.23
N ILE A 266 14.91 11.52 -7.03
CA ILE A 266 15.61 11.07 -8.23
C ILE A 266 17.10 10.99 -7.90
N PRO A 267 17.80 9.88 -8.20
CA PRO A 267 19.25 9.83 -8.09
C PRO A 267 19.94 10.93 -8.90
N GLU A 268 21.02 11.48 -8.37
CA GLU A 268 21.72 12.64 -8.96
C GLU A 268 23.16 12.31 -9.31
N VAL A 269 23.53 12.59 -10.56
CA VAL A 269 24.90 12.49 -11.08
C VAL A 269 25.51 13.89 -11.16
N PHE A 270 26.52 14.13 -10.34
CA PHE A 270 27.26 15.39 -10.28
C PHE A 270 28.52 15.29 -11.15
N LEU A 271 28.65 16.14 -12.16
CA LEU A 271 29.84 16.26 -13.00
C LEU A 271 30.70 17.44 -12.52
N PHE A 272 31.96 17.18 -12.15
CA PHE A 272 32.87 18.24 -11.70
C PHE A 272 33.55 18.94 -12.88
N SER A 273 33.27 20.24 -13.06
CA SER A 273 33.74 21.06 -14.17
C SER A 273 34.88 22.01 -13.76
N ARG A 274 35.82 22.20 -14.68
CA ARG A 274 36.93 23.18 -14.57
C ARG A 274 36.72 24.35 -15.53
N ARG A 275 37.36 25.47 -15.23
CA ARG A 275 37.26 26.70 -16.04
C ARG A 275 37.76 26.53 -17.47
N GLU A 276 38.77 25.70 -17.71
CA GLU A 276 39.28 25.40 -19.06
C GLU A 276 38.37 24.44 -19.84
N THR A 277 37.68 23.53 -19.16
CA THR A 277 36.88 22.47 -19.79
C THR A 277 35.38 22.78 -19.86
N TYR A 278 34.89 23.78 -19.11
CA TYR A 278 33.47 24.12 -18.92
C TYR A 278 32.58 24.03 -20.18
N GLN A 279 33.04 24.50 -21.34
CA GLN A 279 32.23 24.41 -22.58
C GLN A 279 32.07 22.97 -23.10
N TYR A 280 33.09 22.13 -22.94
CA TYR A 280 32.99 20.69 -23.20
C TYR A 280 32.16 19.99 -22.12
N ASP A 281 32.35 20.37 -20.85
CA ASP A 281 31.64 19.76 -19.72
C ASP A 281 30.11 20.01 -19.81
N LYS A 282 29.67 21.19 -20.28
CA LYS A 282 28.26 21.48 -20.60
C LYS A 282 27.68 20.58 -21.70
N ILE A 283 28.49 20.21 -22.70
CA ILE A 283 28.08 19.29 -23.77
C ILE A 283 27.97 17.88 -23.19
N THR A 284 28.97 17.44 -22.42
CA THR A 284 28.96 16.17 -21.69
C THR A 284 27.75 16.05 -20.76
N ALA A 285 27.42 17.11 -20.01
CA ALA A 285 26.24 17.17 -19.14
C ALA A 285 24.94 16.96 -19.92
N ARG A 286 24.74 17.70 -21.03
CA ARG A 286 23.56 17.53 -21.90
C ARG A 286 23.47 16.13 -22.52
N THR A 287 24.58 15.59 -23.01
CA THR A 287 24.62 14.24 -23.61
C THR A 287 24.32 13.16 -22.57
N LEU A 288 24.81 13.31 -21.34
CA LEU A 288 24.54 12.37 -20.25
C LEU A 288 23.09 12.50 -19.75
N SER A 289 22.56 13.72 -19.62
CA SER A 289 21.20 13.93 -19.11
C SER A 289 20.13 13.37 -20.04
N HIS A 290 20.32 13.46 -21.36
CA HIS A 290 19.42 12.81 -22.31
C HIS A 290 19.48 11.28 -22.14
N ARG A 291 20.67 10.70 -21.92
CA ARG A 291 20.85 9.25 -21.69
C ARG A 291 20.35 8.72 -20.34
N LEU A 292 20.18 9.58 -19.33
CA LEU A 292 19.70 9.21 -17.99
C LEU A 292 18.24 9.62 -17.72
N LEU A 293 17.55 10.20 -18.71
CA LEU A 293 16.20 10.75 -18.56
C LEU A 293 15.21 9.71 -18.00
N GLY A 294 14.57 10.04 -16.87
CA GLY A 294 13.70 9.12 -16.09
C GLY A 294 14.43 8.44 -14.93
N SER A 295 15.62 7.86 -15.18
CA SER A 295 16.40 7.15 -14.16
C SER A 295 17.14 8.10 -13.21
N ALA A 296 17.88 9.10 -13.72
CA ALA A 296 18.69 10.01 -12.89
C ALA A 296 18.76 11.45 -13.42
N GLY A 297 18.88 12.42 -12.51
CA GLY A 297 19.17 13.82 -12.81
C GLY A 297 20.66 14.09 -12.97
N VAL A 298 21.02 15.14 -13.72
CA VAL A 298 22.42 15.54 -13.93
C VAL A 298 22.66 16.96 -13.43
N VAL A 299 23.72 17.13 -12.64
CA VAL A 299 24.12 18.40 -12.02
C VAL A 299 25.56 18.71 -12.41
N LEU A 300 25.83 19.92 -12.90
CA LEU A 300 27.16 20.38 -13.28
C LEU A 300 27.73 21.28 -12.18
N VAL A 301 28.78 20.81 -11.51
CA VAL A 301 29.40 21.47 -10.34
C VAL A 301 30.61 22.29 -10.78
N ARG A 302 30.57 23.60 -10.54
CA ARG A 302 31.60 24.57 -10.97
C ARG A 302 32.55 24.87 -9.80
N CYS A 303 33.57 24.02 -9.61
CA CYS A 303 34.37 23.94 -8.38
C CYS A 303 35.16 25.23 -8.04
N GLU A 304 35.63 25.95 -9.06
CA GLU A 304 36.63 27.02 -8.90
C GLU A 304 36.10 28.35 -8.35
N GLU A 305 34.79 28.55 -8.25
CA GLU A 305 34.23 29.87 -7.87
C GLU A 305 34.00 30.04 -6.36
N HIS A 306 33.80 28.95 -5.60
CA HIS A 306 33.48 29.02 -4.16
C HIS A 306 34.32 28.12 -3.24
N GLY A 307 35.44 27.58 -3.73
CA GLY A 307 36.41 26.88 -2.86
C GLY A 307 36.07 25.42 -2.53
N VAL A 308 35.16 24.80 -3.29
CA VAL A 308 35.04 23.34 -3.33
C VAL A 308 36.37 22.77 -3.82
N ALA A 309 37.07 22.00 -2.99
CA ALA A 309 38.39 21.48 -3.32
C ALA A 309 38.30 20.55 -4.53
N PHE A 310 38.93 20.89 -5.65
CA PHE A 310 38.83 20.07 -6.87
C PHE A 310 39.41 18.67 -6.59
N PRO A 311 38.61 17.60 -6.72
CA PRO A 311 39.07 16.24 -6.45
C PRO A 311 39.98 15.74 -7.56
N THR A 312 41.23 15.41 -7.23
CA THR A 312 42.19 14.90 -8.23
C THR A 312 41.87 13.49 -8.71
N ASP A 313 41.14 12.72 -7.91
CA ASP A 313 41.06 11.26 -8.02
C ASP A 313 39.73 10.78 -8.62
N PHE A 314 38.77 11.70 -8.80
CA PHE A 314 37.44 11.44 -9.36
C PHE A 314 36.90 12.67 -10.11
N ASN A 315 36.08 12.44 -11.13
CA ASN A 315 35.45 13.49 -11.97
C ASN A 315 33.92 13.50 -11.86
N VAL A 316 33.33 12.53 -11.16
CA VAL A 316 31.89 12.42 -10.93
C VAL A 316 31.62 12.15 -9.45
N ALA A 317 30.47 12.59 -8.97
CA ALA A 317 29.85 12.07 -7.75
C ALA A 317 28.41 11.61 -8.03
N TYR A 318 27.88 10.74 -7.18
CA TYR A 318 26.57 10.15 -7.31
C TYR A 318 25.85 10.16 -5.96
N ARG A 319 24.57 10.56 -5.95
CA ARG A 319 23.67 10.50 -4.79
C ARG A 319 22.47 9.63 -5.16
N GLY A 320 22.15 8.66 -4.31
CA GLY A 320 20.97 7.80 -4.50
C GLY A 320 19.64 8.55 -4.27
N ALA A 321 18.52 7.88 -4.54
CA ALA A 321 17.17 8.49 -4.50
C ALA A 321 16.74 9.04 -3.12
N ASN A 322 17.35 8.56 -2.02
CA ASN A 322 17.07 9.01 -0.66
C ASN A 322 17.81 10.33 -0.37
N PRO A 323 17.16 11.40 0.12
CA PRO A 323 17.84 12.68 0.45
C PRO A 323 18.98 12.53 1.46
N SER A 324 18.91 11.53 2.35
CA SER A 324 19.94 11.20 3.34
C SER A 324 20.99 10.20 2.80
N ALA A 325 20.97 9.88 1.50
CA ALA A 325 21.95 9.00 0.89
C ALA A 325 23.34 9.63 0.91
N LYS A 326 24.33 8.86 1.38
CA LYS A 326 25.73 9.26 1.31
C LYS A 326 26.15 9.40 -0.16
N VAL A 327 26.77 10.54 -0.48
CA VAL A 327 27.37 10.77 -1.80
C VAL A 327 28.54 9.80 -2.03
N GLU A 328 28.53 9.12 -3.17
CA GLU A 328 29.58 8.25 -3.67
C GLU A 328 30.43 9.00 -4.70
N HIS A 329 31.76 8.86 -4.67
CA HIS A 329 32.67 9.54 -5.59
C HIS A 329 33.26 8.56 -6.60
N LEU A 330 33.19 8.91 -7.89
CA LEU A 330 33.36 7.97 -9.01
C LEU A 330 34.28 8.54 -10.10
N LEU A 331 35.13 7.67 -10.66
CA LEU A 331 35.92 7.98 -11.84
C LEU A 331 35.19 7.49 -13.10
N MET A 332 34.46 8.40 -13.74
CA MET A 332 33.79 8.19 -15.03
C MET A 332 34.83 8.08 -16.15
N GLN A 333 35.07 6.84 -16.59
CA GLN A 333 35.89 6.51 -17.77
C GLN A 333 35.08 6.50 -19.08
N SER A 334 33.75 6.35 -19.00
CA SER A 334 32.82 6.38 -20.12
C SER A 334 31.40 6.73 -19.64
N PHE A 335 30.49 7.07 -20.55
CA PHE A 335 29.06 7.24 -20.22
C PHE A 335 28.44 5.97 -19.63
N GLU A 336 28.73 4.81 -20.22
CA GLU A 336 28.15 3.52 -19.78
C GLU A 336 28.52 3.17 -18.33
N ALA A 337 29.73 3.53 -17.88
CA ALA A 337 30.16 3.28 -16.50
C ALA A 337 29.28 4.00 -15.44
N VAL A 338 28.71 5.16 -15.79
CA VAL A 338 27.75 5.88 -14.93
C VAL A 338 26.35 5.28 -15.08
N ILE A 339 25.91 5.01 -16.31
CA ILE A 339 24.59 4.45 -16.60
C ILE A 339 24.40 3.12 -15.85
N THR A 340 25.35 2.19 -15.94
CA THR A 340 25.31 0.91 -15.22
C THR A 340 25.37 1.06 -13.69
N ARG A 341 25.89 2.19 -13.14
CA ARG A 341 25.83 2.46 -11.69
C ARG A 341 24.44 2.92 -11.25
N VAL A 342 23.73 3.68 -12.09
CA VAL A 342 22.32 4.06 -11.84
C VAL A 342 21.42 2.83 -11.93
N GLU A 343 21.52 2.06 -13.03
CA GLU A 343 20.70 0.88 -13.30
C GLU A 343 20.81 -0.18 -12.19
N ARG A 344 22.01 -0.38 -11.61
CA ARG A 344 22.22 -1.30 -10.48
C ARG A 344 21.46 -0.92 -9.21
N GLU A 345 21.18 0.36 -8.98
CA GLU A 345 20.42 0.79 -7.81
C GLU A 345 18.93 0.54 -7.99
N GLU A 346 18.43 0.75 -9.22
CA GLU A 346 17.06 0.38 -9.60
C GLU A 346 16.83 -1.14 -9.47
N THR A 347 17.84 -1.98 -9.72
CA THR A 347 17.74 -3.45 -9.55
C THR A 347 17.98 -3.98 -8.14
N HIS A 348 18.77 -3.31 -7.29
CA HIS A 348 19.07 -3.80 -5.92
C HIS A 348 18.14 -3.26 -4.83
N GLY A 349 17.25 -2.31 -5.15
CA GLY A 349 16.26 -1.79 -4.19
C GLY A 349 15.20 -2.80 -3.72
N SER A 350 15.16 -4.01 -4.29
CA SER A 350 14.21 -5.09 -4.01
C SER A 350 14.73 -6.19 -3.07
N GLU A 351 16.05 -6.33 -2.89
CA GLU A 351 16.67 -7.50 -2.24
C GLU A 351 17.59 -7.13 -1.06
N GLN A 352 16.98 -6.66 0.04
CA GLN A 352 17.62 -6.62 1.37
C GLN A 352 16.73 -7.28 2.42
N GLU A 353 16.62 -8.60 2.38
CA GLU A 353 16.36 -9.39 3.59
C GLU A 353 17.69 -9.58 4.36
N PRO A 354 17.72 -9.48 5.71
CA PRO A 354 18.94 -9.67 6.48
C PRO A 354 19.36 -11.15 6.53
N ASP A 355 20.67 -11.39 6.56
CA ASP A 355 21.33 -12.69 6.44
C ASP A 355 20.72 -13.82 7.32
N HIS A 356 20.11 -14.81 6.68
CA HIS A 356 19.83 -16.11 7.28
C HIS A 356 20.18 -17.27 6.32
N SER A 357 21.44 -17.70 6.38
CA SER A 357 22.01 -18.79 5.59
C SER A 357 21.26 -20.12 5.76
N GLY A 358 20.81 -20.75 4.65
CA GLY A 358 20.10 -22.03 4.74
C GLY A 358 19.70 -22.70 3.40
N TYR A 359 20.69 -23.07 2.58
CA TYR A 359 20.58 -24.02 1.44
C TYR A 359 19.21 -24.24 0.76
N GLY A 360 18.97 -23.55 -0.35
CA GLY A 360 18.02 -23.94 -1.40
C GLY A 360 18.63 -23.63 -2.77
N GLN A 361 18.48 -24.52 -3.75
CA GLN A 361 18.88 -24.23 -5.13
C GLN A 361 17.77 -23.43 -5.83
N PRO A 362 18.09 -22.55 -6.79
CA PRO A 362 17.08 -21.93 -7.64
C PRO A 362 16.35 -23.01 -8.43
N GLN A 363 15.02 -22.98 -8.38
CA GLN A 363 14.17 -23.77 -9.26
C GLN A 363 13.54 -22.81 -10.26
N GLU A 364 13.70 -23.10 -11.55
CA GLU A 364 13.24 -22.24 -12.64
C GLU A 364 11.71 -22.31 -12.74
N GLU A 365 11.00 -21.23 -12.33
CA GLU A 365 9.56 -21.04 -12.59
C GLU A 365 9.38 -20.22 -13.87
N ASP A 366 9.31 -20.90 -15.02
CA ASP A 366 8.85 -20.34 -16.30
C ASP A 366 7.33 -20.06 -16.27
N ASP A 367 6.91 -18.96 -15.62
CA ASP A 367 5.55 -18.40 -15.74
C ASP A 367 5.52 -16.90 -15.39
N TYR A 368 6.27 -16.10 -16.16
CA TYR A 368 6.41 -14.64 -15.96
C TYR A 368 5.25 -13.87 -16.61
N ASP A 369 4.13 -13.71 -15.90
CA ASP A 369 2.97 -12.93 -16.36
C ASP A 369 3.28 -11.42 -16.39
N PRO A 370 3.32 -10.75 -17.56
CA PRO A 370 3.64 -9.32 -17.64
C PRO A 370 2.61 -8.39 -17.00
N SER A 371 1.37 -8.86 -16.77
CA SER A 371 0.31 -8.07 -16.13
C SER A 371 0.56 -7.83 -14.63
N SER A 372 1.51 -8.56 -14.04
CA SER A 372 1.97 -8.37 -12.65
C SER A 372 2.84 -7.13 -12.43
N SER A 373 3.13 -6.35 -13.48
CA SER A 373 4.02 -5.17 -13.43
C SER A 373 3.42 -3.92 -12.75
N ASP A 374 2.31 -4.08 -12.00
CA ASP A 374 1.61 -3.10 -11.17
C ASP A 374 2.40 -2.71 -9.89
N PHE A 375 3.73 -2.64 -10.00
CA PHE A 375 4.66 -2.39 -8.90
C PHE A 375 4.82 -0.89 -8.66
N MET A 376 4.05 -0.35 -7.71
CA MET A 376 4.20 1.03 -7.26
C MET A 376 5.62 1.25 -6.69
N PRO A 377 6.37 2.28 -7.11
CA PRO A 377 7.74 2.48 -6.64
C PRO A 377 7.77 2.82 -5.14
N LEU A 378 8.82 2.37 -4.44
CA LEU A 378 8.93 2.48 -2.97
C LEU A 378 8.70 3.91 -2.44
N TRP A 379 9.13 4.93 -3.18
CA TRP A 379 8.95 6.34 -2.79
C TRP A 379 7.48 6.80 -2.82
N ALA A 380 6.58 6.14 -3.56
CA ALA A 380 5.16 6.47 -3.61
C ALA A 380 4.33 5.77 -2.52
N MET A 381 4.90 4.78 -1.82
CA MET A 381 4.23 4.02 -0.74
C MET A 381 4.72 4.40 0.67
N GLN A 382 5.84 5.12 0.77
CA GLN A 382 6.63 5.26 2.00
C GLN A 382 5.91 5.87 3.21
N ASP A 383 4.82 6.60 3.01
CA ASP A 383 4.04 7.23 4.07
C ASP A 383 2.85 6.37 4.57
N ASP A 384 2.57 5.24 3.92
CA ASP A 384 1.48 4.32 4.29
C ASP A 384 1.99 2.89 4.47
N GLU A 385 2.13 2.49 5.74
CA GLU A 385 2.56 1.13 6.13
C GLU A 385 1.60 0.03 5.62
N VAL A 386 0.32 0.34 5.45
CA VAL A 386 -0.70 -0.61 4.99
C VAL A 386 -0.56 -0.82 3.48
N VAL A 387 -0.37 0.24 2.70
CA VAL A 387 -0.06 0.15 1.26
C VAL A 387 1.25 -0.61 1.06
N MET A 388 2.32 -0.26 1.78
CA MET A 388 3.59 -1.02 1.73
C MET A 388 3.41 -2.50 2.09
N ALA A 389 2.55 -2.85 3.03
CA ALA A 389 2.23 -4.23 3.36
C ALA A 389 1.46 -4.93 2.24
N VAL A 390 0.42 -4.31 1.68
CA VAL A 390 -0.41 -4.86 0.60
C VAL A 390 0.40 -5.10 -0.68
N GLU A 391 1.27 -4.17 -1.07
CA GLU A 391 2.12 -4.31 -2.26
C GLU A 391 3.20 -5.38 -2.05
N LYS A 392 3.80 -5.47 -0.85
CA LYS A 392 4.69 -6.61 -0.50
C LYS A 392 3.97 -7.96 -0.47
N ILE A 393 2.65 -7.97 -0.30
CA ILE A 393 1.81 -9.19 -0.34
C ILE A 393 1.46 -9.60 -1.77
N LYS A 394 1.20 -8.66 -2.71
CA LYS A 394 0.91 -8.97 -4.13
C LYS A 394 1.91 -9.98 -4.71
N ASN A 395 3.20 -9.78 -4.45
CA ASN A 395 4.30 -10.53 -5.05
C ASN A 395 4.64 -11.85 -4.33
N LYS A 396 4.02 -12.18 -3.20
CA LYS A 396 4.36 -13.40 -2.43
C LYS A 396 3.19 -14.41 -2.46
N LYS A 397 3.37 -15.55 -3.15
CA LYS A 397 2.40 -16.66 -3.23
C LYS A 397 2.22 -17.37 -1.86
N LEU A 398 1.38 -16.87 -0.96
CA LEU A 398 0.98 -17.62 0.24
C LEU A 398 -0.23 -18.52 -0.06
N ASN A 399 -0.07 -19.83 0.17
CA ASN A 399 -1.17 -20.79 0.11
C ASN A 399 -2.16 -20.55 1.27
N LEU A 400 -3.11 -19.64 1.06
CA LEU A 400 -4.17 -19.32 2.01
C LEU A 400 -5.13 -20.50 2.20
N GLU A 401 -5.33 -21.37 1.21
CA GLU A 401 -6.28 -22.50 1.33
C GLU A 401 -5.78 -23.56 2.32
N GLU A 402 -4.48 -23.85 2.29
CA GLU A 402 -3.83 -24.77 3.24
C GLU A 402 -3.64 -24.15 4.63
N SER A 403 -3.37 -22.84 4.69
CA SER A 403 -3.04 -22.15 5.95
C SER A 403 -4.27 -21.69 6.72
N VAL A 404 -5.29 -21.19 6.02
CA VAL A 404 -6.52 -20.59 6.55
C VAL A 404 -7.70 -20.89 5.61
N PRO A 405 -8.30 -22.09 5.70
CA PRO A 405 -9.39 -22.48 4.82
C PRO A 405 -10.59 -21.53 4.91
N ALA A 406 -11.28 -21.34 3.78
CA ALA A 406 -12.47 -20.50 3.70
C ALA A 406 -13.71 -21.20 4.32
N LEU A 407 -14.55 -20.41 4.98
CA LEU A 407 -15.87 -20.80 5.44
C LEU A 407 -16.94 -20.06 4.62
N THR A 408 -17.84 -20.83 4.00
CA THR A 408 -19.13 -20.33 3.51
C THR A 408 -20.19 -20.44 4.60
N ASP A 409 -21.42 -20.00 4.31
CA ASP A 409 -22.65 -20.34 5.02
C ASP A 409 -22.70 -21.78 5.63
N VAL A 410 -22.51 -22.81 4.81
CA VAL A 410 -22.56 -24.24 5.19
C VAL A 410 -21.36 -24.62 6.06
N GLY A 411 -20.20 -24.02 5.81
CA GLY A 411 -19.00 -24.18 6.65
C GLY A 411 -19.19 -23.57 8.04
N TYR A 412 -19.78 -22.38 8.11
CA TYR A 412 -19.99 -21.63 9.34
C TYR A 412 -20.95 -22.37 10.30
N GLN A 413 -22.04 -22.95 9.79
CA GLN A 413 -22.95 -23.78 10.61
C GLN A 413 -22.26 -25.02 11.21
N ARG A 414 -21.20 -25.54 10.57
CA ARG A 414 -20.36 -26.62 11.11
C ARG A 414 -19.47 -26.13 12.26
N VAL A 415 -18.89 -24.94 12.13
CA VAL A 415 -18.10 -24.29 13.21
C VAL A 415 -18.98 -24.00 14.43
N LEU A 416 -20.22 -23.53 14.23
CA LEU A 416 -21.18 -23.31 15.33
C LEU A 416 -21.64 -24.58 16.05
N SER A 417 -21.46 -25.77 15.47
CA SER A 417 -22.01 -27.03 15.97
C SER A 417 -20.97 -28.05 16.44
N GLN A 418 -19.67 -27.83 16.17
CA GLN A 418 -18.59 -28.71 16.65
C GLN A 418 -18.04 -28.26 18.01
N PRO A 419 -17.58 -29.21 18.87
CA PRO A 419 -17.11 -28.89 20.22
C PRO A 419 -15.69 -28.31 20.27
N ASN A 420 -15.21 -27.72 19.18
CA ASN A 420 -13.82 -27.30 18.98
C ASN A 420 -13.53 -25.89 19.53
N MET A 421 -12.30 -25.42 19.32
CA MET A 421 -11.95 -24.00 19.33
C MET A 421 -11.64 -23.59 17.89
N ASP A 422 -12.46 -22.72 17.31
CA ASP A 422 -12.32 -22.28 15.92
C ASP A 422 -12.10 -20.77 15.90
N LEU A 423 -11.00 -20.35 15.29
CA LEU A 423 -10.54 -18.97 15.22
C LEU A 423 -10.81 -18.44 13.81
N VAL A 424 -11.80 -17.58 13.67
CA VAL A 424 -12.28 -17.10 12.37
C VAL A 424 -11.86 -15.63 12.18
N ILE A 425 -11.13 -15.34 11.10
CA ILE A 425 -10.96 -13.98 10.60
C ILE A 425 -12.09 -13.62 9.63
N PHE A 426 -12.77 -12.52 9.92
CA PHE A 426 -13.73 -11.85 9.06
C PHE A 426 -13.01 -10.66 8.43
N TYR A 427 -13.01 -10.58 7.10
CA TYR A 427 -12.23 -9.59 6.34
C TYR A 427 -12.99 -9.17 5.06
N LEU A 428 -12.50 -8.17 4.33
CA LEU A 428 -12.96 -7.85 2.98
C LEU A 428 -11.83 -8.05 1.98
N GLY A 429 -12.07 -8.76 0.87
CA GLY A 429 -11.08 -9.01 -0.18
C GLY A 429 -10.51 -7.77 -0.89
N TRP A 430 -11.07 -6.57 -0.64
CA TRP A 430 -10.63 -5.30 -1.23
C TRP A 430 -10.07 -4.28 -0.24
N ASP A 431 -10.38 -4.38 1.06
CA ASP A 431 -9.87 -3.45 2.09
C ASP A 431 -8.37 -3.68 2.35
N ALA A 432 -7.60 -2.60 2.40
CA ALA A 432 -6.15 -2.65 2.58
C ALA A 432 -5.76 -3.22 3.96
N VAL A 433 -6.47 -2.84 5.03
CA VAL A 433 -6.17 -3.33 6.39
C VAL A 433 -6.53 -4.82 6.51
N SER A 434 -7.66 -5.23 5.93
CA SER A 434 -8.07 -6.63 5.79
C SER A 434 -7.04 -7.46 5.04
N LYS A 435 -6.53 -7.00 3.88
CA LYS A 435 -5.49 -7.70 3.11
C LYS A 435 -4.19 -7.86 3.90
N ALA A 436 -3.67 -6.77 4.45
CA ALA A 436 -2.42 -6.77 5.22
C ALA A 436 -2.50 -7.69 6.46
N PHE A 437 -3.62 -7.67 7.17
CA PHE A 437 -3.80 -8.49 8.35
C PHE A 437 -4.17 -9.95 8.05
N LEU A 438 -4.84 -10.26 6.93
CA LEU A 438 -5.10 -11.65 6.51
C LEU A 438 -3.80 -12.44 6.32
N TRP A 439 -2.76 -11.80 5.79
CA TRP A 439 -1.41 -12.39 5.72
C TRP A 439 -0.84 -12.69 7.11
N THR A 440 -0.86 -11.68 7.99
CA THR A 440 -0.39 -11.79 9.39
C THR A 440 -1.13 -12.91 10.14
N PHE A 441 -2.44 -13.03 9.92
CA PHE A 441 -3.27 -14.09 10.48
C PHE A 441 -2.87 -15.48 9.94
N ALA A 442 -2.55 -15.59 8.65
CA ALA A 442 -2.12 -16.84 8.03
C ALA A 442 -0.69 -17.28 8.44
N GLU A 443 0.23 -16.34 8.70
CA GLU A 443 1.52 -16.66 9.35
C GLU A 443 1.33 -17.20 10.77
N VAL A 444 0.43 -16.56 11.54
CA VAL A 444 0.07 -17.03 12.89
C VAL A 444 -0.62 -18.39 12.83
N ALA A 445 -1.48 -18.64 11.84
CA ALA A 445 -2.11 -19.95 11.59
C ALA A 445 -1.08 -21.08 11.36
N LYS A 446 -0.04 -20.84 10.56
CA LYS A 446 1.09 -21.78 10.39
C LYS A 446 1.85 -22.03 11.69
N LYS A 447 2.01 -21.02 12.56
CA LYS A 447 2.62 -21.23 13.89
C LYS A 447 1.67 -21.96 14.85
N ILE A 448 0.35 -21.78 14.74
CA ILE A 448 -0.66 -22.47 15.54
C ILE A 448 -0.69 -23.98 15.25
N SER A 449 -0.64 -24.37 13.98
CA SER A 449 -0.62 -25.80 13.59
C SER A 449 0.65 -26.52 14.03
N ALA A 450 1.78 -25.80 14.13
CA ALA A 450 3.06 -26.32 14.64
C ALA A 450 3.11 -26.54 16.17
N PHE A 451 2.14 -26.02 16.96
CA PHE A 451 2.16 -26.09 18.43
C PHE A 451 1.93 -27.51 18.99
N SER A 452 2.99 -28.32 18.96
CA SER A 452 3.06 -29.64 19.58
C SER A 452 3.15 -29.55 21.10
N GLY A 453 2.08 -29.85 21.84
CA GLY A 453 2.11 -29.84 23.30
C GLY A 453 0.75 -29.80 23.99
N VAL A 454 0.80 -29.59 25.31
CA VAL A 454 -0.38 -29.54 26.20
C VAL A 454 -1.20 -28.27 25.92
N GLY A 455 -2.51 -28.44 25.74
CA GLY A 455 -3.48 -27.36 25.49
C GLY A 455 -4.55 -27.80 24.50
N ARG A 456 -5.62 -27.02 24.36
CA ARG A 456 -6.66 -27.30 23.33
C ARG A 456 -6.09 -27.04 21.92
N ARG A 457 -6.56 -27.80 20.92
CA ARG A 457 -6.33 -27.48 19.50
C ARG A 457 -7.19 -26.29 19.12
N VAL A 458 -6.65 -25.36 18.32
CA VAL A 458 -7.36 -24.25 17.71
C VAL A 458 -7.27 -24.41 16.19
N SER A 459 -8.37 -24.29 15.47
CA SER A 459 -8.41 -24.33 14.00
C SER A 459 -8.53 -22.91 13.43
N PRO A 460 -7.65 -22.48 12.52
CA PRO A 460 -7.76 -21.18 11.84
C PRO A 460 -8.70 -21.26 10.62
N TRP A 461 -9.51 -20.23 10.41
CA TRP A 461 -10.48 -20.13 9.31
C TRP A 461 -10.65 -18.68 8.84
N ARG A 462 -11.13 -18.46 7.60
CA ARG A 462 -11.47 -17.12 7.07
C ARG A 462 -12.89 -17.04 6.49
N VAL A 463 -13.52 -15.87 6.60
CA VAL A 463 -14.79 -15.49 5.95
C VAL A 463 -14.59 -14.16 5.23
N ASP A 464 -14.84 -14.12 3.93
CA ASP A 464 -14.89 -12.85 3.18
C ASP A 464 -16.29 -12.23 3.31
N CYS A 465 -16.38 -11.08 3.96
CA CYS A 465 -17.64 -10.38 4.17
C CYS A 465 -18.15 -9.64 2.93
N ALA A 466 -17.39 -9.58 1.84
CA ALA A 466 -17.91 -9.10 0.56
C ALA A 466 -18.79 -10.15 -0.14
N GLU A 467 -18.48 -11.43 0.06
CA GLU A 467 -19.28 -12.57 -0.43
C GLU A 467 -20.36 -12.98 0.58
N TRP A 468 -19.97 -13.21 1.84
CA TRP A 468 -20.79 -13.84 2.88
C TRP A 468 -21.29 -12.80 3.89
N THR A 469 -21.91 -11.75 3.35
CA THR A 469 -22.47 -10.61 4.12
C THR A 469 -23.42 -11.05 5.24
N ASP A 470 -24.24 -12.07 4.99
CA ASP A 470 -25.19 -12.65 5.92
C ASP A 470 -24.49 -13.37 7.08
N VAL A 471 -23.42 -14.14 6.81
CA VAL A 471 -22.60 -14.81 7.83
C VAL A 471 -21.96 -13.77 8.75
N CYS A 472 -21.40 -12.69 8.19
CA CYS A 472 -20.81 -11.60 8.98
C CYS A 472 -21.86 -10.83 9.80
N GLN A 473 -23.07 -10.65 9.28
CA GLN A 473 -24.19 -10.07 10.02
C GLN A 473 -24.67 -10.96 11.17
N HIS A 474 -24.78 -12.28 10.96
CA HIS A 474 -25.11 -13.26 12.02
C HIS A 474 -24.00 -13.36 13.08
N ALA A 475 -22.74 -13.16 12.70
CA ALA A 475 -21.60 -13.03 13.62
C ALA A 475 -21.57 -11.69 14.38
N ASN A 476 -22.46 -10.74 14.06
CA ASN A 476 -22.52 -9.38 14.60
C ASN A 476 -21.21 -8.59 14.43
N VAL A 477 -20.53 -8.81 13.30
CA VAL A 477 -19.28 -8.12 12.95
C VAL A 477 -19.60 -6.71 12.45
N SER A 478 -19.06 -5.70 13.15
CA SER A 478 -19.34 -4.26 12.91
C SER A 478 -18.09 -3.44 12.58
N ARG A 479 -16.91 -4.08 12.52
CA ARG A 479 -15.63 -3.53 12.11
C ARG A 479 -14.85 -4.65 11.43
N LEU A 480 -14.04 -4.32 10.43
CA LEU A 480 -13.25 -5.27 9.66
C LEU A 480 -11.80 -4.74 9.53
N PRO A 481 -10.78 -5.62 9.50
CA PRO A 481 -10.87 -7.05 9.81
C PRO A 481 -11.21 -7.30 11.31
N ALA A 482 -11.89 -8.41 11.58
CA ALA A 482 -12.23 -8.84 12.94
C ALA A 482 -11.89 -10.32 13.14
N VAL A 483 -11.41 -10.68 14.33
CA VAL A 483 -11.10 -12.08 14.68
C VAL A 483 -11.98 -12.50 15.84
N LEU A 484 -12.76 -13.57 15.64
CA LEU A 484 -13.63 -14.16 16.67
C LEU A 484 -13.19 -15.60 16.98
N LEU A 485 -13.15 -15.93 18.26
CA LEU A 485 -13.01 -17.29 18.76
C LEU A 485 -14.39 -17.89 19.04
N PHE A 486 -14.73 -18.95 18.32
CA PHE A 486 -15.88 -19.81 18.57
C PHE A 486 -15.46 -20.97 19.47
N SER A 487 -16.29 -21.30 20.46
CA SER A 487 -16.01 -22.38 21.41
C SER A 487 -17.27 -22.89 22.08
N SER A 488 -17.38 -24.22 22.21
CA SER A 488 -18.40 -24.88 23.04
C SER A 488 -18.40 -24.47 24.52
N LEU A 489 -17.31 -23.85 25.01
CA LEU A 489 -17.17 -23.37 26.38
C LEU A 489 -17.81 -21.99 26.63
N VAL A 490 -18.24 -21.27 25.59
CA VAL A 490 -18.74 -19.89 25.72
C VAL A 490 -19.99 -19.70 24.87
N GLN A 491 -21.08 -19.19 25.45
CA GLN A 491 -22.38 -19.01 24.76
C GLN A 491 -22.36 -17.97 23.63
N ARG A 492 -21.26 -17.23 23.46
CA ARG A 492 -21.07 -16.22 22.41
C ARG A 492 -19.62 -16.25 21.93
N PRO A 493 -19.34 -15.92 20.64
CA PRO A 493 -17.97 -15.80 20.16
C PRO A 493 -17.22 -14.73 20.93
N THR A 494 -15.94 -14.98 21.24
CA THR A 494 -15.07 -14.02 21.93
C THR A 494 -14.22 -13.28 20.91
N ALA A 495 -14.38 -11.95 20.82
CA ALA A 495 -13.56 -11.14 19.93
C ALA A 495 -12.12 -11.02 20.46
N TYR A 496 -11.15 -11.07 19.56
CA TYR A 496 -9.75 -10.74 19.85
C TYR A 496 -9.61 -9.24 20.20
N PRO A 497 -9.09 -8.87 21.37
CA PRO A 497 -9.05 -7.48 21.83
C PRO A 497 -7.72 -6.75 21.55
N GLY A 498 -6.71 -7.46 21.01
CA GLY A 498 -5.34 -6.94 20.87
C GLY A 498 -5.07 -6.21 19.55
N THR A 499 -3.83 -5.77 19.37
CA THR A 499 -3.35 -5.13 18.13
C THR A 499 -3.29 -6.12 16.97
N LEU A 500 -3.44 -5.63 15.72
CA LEU A 500 -3.39 -6.41 14.47
C LEU A 500 -1.95 -6.87 14.10
N SER A 501 -1.19 -7.33 15.10
CA SER A 501 0.23 -7.65 15.01
C SER A 501 0.50 -9.13 15.30
N ARG A 502 1.41 -9.74 14.55
CA ARG A 502 1.75 -11.17 14.57
C ARG A 502 1.95 -11.74 15.99
N ASP A 503 2.74 -11.07 16.83
CA ASP A 503 3.08 -11.58 18.17
C ASP A 503 1.96 -11.43 19.20
N ALA A 504 1.18 -10.34 19.15
CA ALA A 504 0.04 -10.16 20.06
C ALA A 504 -1.07 -11.21 19.79
N LEU A 505 -1.36 -11.51 18.53
CA LEU A 505 -2.30 -12.57 18.17
C LEU A 505 -1.76 -13.95 18.56
N LEU A 506 -0.49 -14.24 18.28
CA LEU A 506 0.15 -15.51 18.64
C LEU A 506 0.16 -15.74 20.16
N SER A 507 0.46 -14.71 20.94
CA SER A 507 0.44 -14.69 22.40
C SER A 507 -0.96 -14.95 22.97
N TRP A 508 -1.97 -14.23 22.45
CA TRP A 508 -3.36 -14.44 22.83
C TRP A 508 -3.84 -15.87 22.51
N VAL A 509 -3.52 -16.39 21.32
CA VAL A 509 -3.89 -17.76 20.93
C VAL A 509 -3.15 -18.82 21.77
N ALA A 510 -1.90 -18.59 22.17
CA ALA A 510 -1.21 -19.47 23.11
C ALA A 510 -1.92 -19.53 24.47
N MET A 511 -2.35 -18.38 25.01
CA MET A 511 -3.03 -18.30 26.30
C MET A 511 -4.45 -18.89 26.32
N ILE A 512 -5.31 -18.63 25.32
CA ILE A 512 -6.70 -19.13 25.32
C ILE A 512 -6.80 -20.67 25.31
N ARG A 513 -5.75 -21.36 24.83
CA ARG A 513 -5.64 -22.83 24.77
C ARG A 513 -5.45 -23.48 26.14
N VAL A 514 -4.97 -22.71 27.10
CA VAL A 514 -4.80 -23.08 28.51
C VAL A 514 -6.14 -22.88 29.24
N ASP A 515 -6.34 -23.60 30.35
CA ASP A 515 -7.45 -23.32 31.28
C ASP A 515 -7.13 -22.13 32.18
N SER A 516 -8.15 -21.32 32.50
CA SER A 516 -8.01 -20.07 33.25
C SER A 516 -9.06 -20.02 34.38
N PRO A 517 -8.69 -20.32 35.64
CA PRO A 517 -7.33 -20.54 36.11
C PRO A 517 -6.87 -21.97 35.85
N LEU A 518 -5.58 -22.16 35.61
CA LEU A 518 -4.94 -23.47 35.54
C LEU A 518 -4.95 -24.12 36.95
N PRO A 519 -5.54 -25.32 37.13
CA PRO A 519 -5.46 -26.04 38.39
C PRO A 519 -4.02 -26.53 38.64
N LEU A 520 -3.51 -26.30 39.84
CA LEU A 520 -2.16 -26.67 40.26
C LEU A 520 -2.24 -27.62 41.46
N HIS A 521 -1.64 -28.80 41.31
CA HIS A 521 -1.78 -29.96 42.20
C HIS A 521 -0.55 -30.20 43.09
N SER A 522 0.59 -29.59 42.78
CA SER A 522 1.85 -29.71 43.53
C SER A 522 2.56 -28.37 43.72
N VAL A 523 3.51 -28.33 44.65
CA VAL A 523 4.37 -27.15 44.89
C VAL A 523 5.29 -26.93 43.69
N GLU A 524 5.78 -28.02 43.11
CA GLU A 524 6.61 -28.07 41.92
C GLU A 524 5.90 -27.47 40.69
N GLU A 525 4.64 -27.84 40.45
CA GLU A 525 3.80 -27.23 39.41
C GLU A 525 3.58 -25.73 39.64
N ALA A 526 3.29 -25.31 40.88
CA ALA A 526 3.06 -23.90 41.19
C ALA A 526 4.32 -23.05 40.97
N MET A 527 5.50 -23.57 41.33
CA MET A 527 6.78 -22.88 41.10
C MET A 527 7.18 -22.89 39.61
N ALA A 528 6.90 -23.97 38.88
CA ALA A 528 7.08 -24.03 37.43
C ALA A 528 6.15 -23.04 36.69
N PHE A 529 4.89 -22.94 37.11
CA PHE A 529 3.91 -22.01 36.56
C PHE A 529 4.30 -20.54 36.78
N LEU A 530 4.83 -20.21 37.97
CA LEU A 530 5.37 -18.88 38.25
C LEU A 530 6.57 -18.56 37.36
N ARG A 531 7.58 -19.43 37.30
CA ARG A 531 8.78 -19.22 36.46
C ARG A 531 8.45 -19.08 34.97
N GLY A 532 7.48 -19.87 34.48
CA GLY A 532 7.03 -19.89 33.08
C GLY A 532 7.18 -21.25 32.40
N ASP A 533 7.89 -22.18 33.04
CA ASP A 533 8.12 -23.55 32.56
C ASP A 533 6.80 -24.31 32.29
N LEU A 534 5.70 -23.91 32.94
CA LEU A 534 4.37 -24.50 32.82
C LEU A 534 3.30 -23.43 32.49
N PRO A 535 2.48 -23.60 31.43
CA PRO A 535 2.59 -24.60 30.37
C PRO A 535 3.63 -24.19 29.32
N SER A 536 4.43 -25.16 28.85
CA SER A 536 5.54 -24.93 27.92
C SER A 536 5.15 -24.28 26.58
N CYS A 537 3.89 -24.44 26.15
CA CYS A 537 3.35 -23.81 24.94
C CYS A 537 3.13 -22.29 25.04
N ALA A 538 3.30 -21.71 26.24
CA ALA A 538 3.03 -20.31 26.54
C ALA A 538 4.20 -19.59 27.24
N ALA A 539 5.30 -20.30 27.56
CA ALA A 539 6.42 -19.83 28.37
C ALA A 539 7.01 -18.50 27.88
N ASP A 540 7.44 -18.47 26.61
CA ASP A 540 8.12 -17.35 25.96
C ASP A 540 7.15 -16.30 25.38
N LEU A 541 5.85 -16.60 25.35
CA LEU A 541 4.81 -15.76 24.73
C LEU A 541 4.01 -14.93 25.74
N CYS A 542 4.15 -15.17 27.05
CA CYS A 542 3.31 -14.55 28.08
C CYS A 542 4.13 -13.64 29.01
N ASN A 543 3.79 -12.35 29.05
CA ASN A 543 4.50 -11.35 29.84
C ASN A 543 4.38 -11.56 31.37
N ALA A 544 3.35 -12.26 31.86
CA ALA A 544 3.15 -12.53 33.29
C ALA A 544 2.43 -13.86 33.58
N SER A 545 2.73 -14.42 34.75
CA SER A 545 2.00 -15.52 35.42
C SER A 545 1.39 -14.99 36.73
N VAL A 546 0.14 -15.35 37.03
CA VAL A 546 -0.60 -14.89 38.23
C VAL A 546 -1.15 -16.08 38.99
N LEU A 547 -0.68 -16.30 40.22
CA LEU A 547 -1.08 -17.41 41.09
C LEU A 547 -1.92 -16.93 42.27
N ALA A 548 -3.12 -17.48 42.43
CA ALA A 548 -3.90 -17.30 43.66
C ALA A 548 -3.49 -18.28 44.75
N LEU A 549 -3.14 -17.76 45.93
CA LEU A 549 -2.96 -18.52 47.17
C LEU A 549 -4.21 -18.32 48.03
N LEU A 550 -5.13 -19.28 47.92
CA LEU A 550 -6.45 -19.30 48.57
C LEU A 550 -6.69 -20.68 49.20
N THR A 551 -7.51 -20.71 50.25
CA THR A 551 -7.94 -21.94 50.93
C THR A 551 -9.45 -22.15 50.77
N VAL A 552 -9.92 -23.39 50.88
CA VAL A 552 -11.31 -23.83 50.61
C VAL A 552 -12.35 -23.12 51.51
N ASN A 553 -11.92 -22.60 52.66
CA ASN A 553 -12.74 -21.76 53.55
C ASN A 553 -12.91 -20.30 53.07
N MET A 554 -12.40 -19.92 51.89
CA MET A 554 -12.50 -18.58 51.28
C MET A 554 -13.32 -18.60 49.97
N PRO A 555 -14.58 -19.05 49.98
CA PRO A 555 -15.37 -19.24 48.76
C PRO A 555 -15.63 -17.93 48.01
N ALA A 556 -15.74 -16.80 48.70
CA ALA A 556 -15.96 -15.50 48.05
C ALA A 556 -14.74 -15.05 47.23
N GLU A 557 -13.54 -15.16 47.81
CA GLU A 557 -12.27 -14.89 47.16
C GLU A 557 -12.03 -15.85 45.98
N ILE A 558 -12.32 -17.15 46.15
CA ILE A 558 -12.23 -18.15 45.07
C ILE A 558 -13.19 -17.79 43.91
N THR A 559 -14.46 -17.50 44.19
CA THR A 559 -15.43 -17.10 43.15
C THR A 559 -14.98 -15.82 42.44
N ALA A 560 -14.52 -14.80 43.16
CA ALA A 560 -14.05 -13.55 42.55
C ALA A 560 -12.83 -13.77 41.65
N PHE A 561 -11.90 -14.64 42.03
CA PHE A 561 -10.73 -14.98 41.21
C PHE A 561 -11.10 -15.81 39.96
N VAL A 562 -12.04 -16.76 40.08
CA VAL A 562 -12.51 -17.60 38.97
C VAL A 562 -13.40 -16.84 37.97
N GLU A 563 -14.14 -15.82 38.39
CA GLU A 563 -14.79 -14.90 37.44
C GLU A 563 -13.78 -13.95 36.79
N ALA A 564 -12.80 -13.44 37.55
CA ALA A 564 -11.73 -12.59 37.01
C ALA A 564 -10.87 -13.32 35.95
N SER A 565 -10.61 -14.62 36.13
CA SER A 565 -9.83 -15.44 35.18
C SER A 565 -10.55 -15.73 33.86
N LYS A 566 -11.89 -15.65 33.83
CA LYS A 566 -12.66 -15.65 32.57
C LYS A 566 -12.50 -14.32 31.84
N ALA A 567 -12.58 -13.20 32.58
CA ALA A 567 -12.47 -11.85 32.02
C ALA A 567 -11.06 -11.54 31.48
N LEU A 568 -10.01 -12.02 32.15
CA LEU A 568 -8.61 -11.86 31.74
C LEU A 568 -8.10 -12.97 30.79
N ARG A 569 -8.99 -13.82 30.25
CA ARG A 569 -8.59 -14.97 29.42
C ARG A 569 -7.96 -14.49 28.11
N GLY A 570 -6.66 -14.77 27.96
CA GLY A 570 -5.86 -14.31 26.82
C GLY A 570 -5.08 -13.02 27.07
N GLU A 571 -5.24 -12.37 28.23
CA GLU A 571 -4.38 -11.24 28.64
C GLU A 571 -3.21 -11.72 29.51
N VAL A 572 -3.46 -12.63 30.46
CA VAL A 572 -2.48 -13.09 31.45
C VAL A 572 -2.73 -14.56 31.79
N LEU A 573 -1.66 -15.34 32.01
CA LEU A 573 -1.78 -16.70 32.55
C LEU A 573 -2.19 -16.65 34.02
N MET A 574 -3.31 -17.30 34.37
CA MET A 574 -3.81 -17.37 35.75
C MET A 574 -3.82 -18.81 36.25
N GLY A 575 -3.43 -19.03 37.50
CA GLY A 575 -3.33 -20.35 38.15
C GLY A 575 -3.89 -20.35 39.57
N LEU A 576 -4.34 -21.52 40.03
CA LEU A 576 -4.97 -21.71 41.33
C LEU A 576 -4.52 -23.03 41.97
N CYS A 577 -3.96 -22.97 43.18
CA CYS A 577 -3.66 -24.15 43.98
C CYS A 577 -4.97 -24.86 44.39
N ILE A 578 -5.15 -26.12 44.02
CA ILE A 578 -6.45 -26.82 44.19
C ILE A 578 -6.70 -27.41 45.60
N THR A 579 -5.74 -27.31 46.52
CA THR A 579 -5.90 -27.77 47.91
C THR A 579 -5.25 -26.82 48.90
N ASP A 580 -5.81 -26.75 50.11
CA ASP A 580 -5.28 -25.95 51.23
C ASP A 580 -3.81 -26.24 51.49
N ARG A 581 -3.42 -27.52 51.42
CA ARG A 581 -2.04 -27.94 51.63
C ARG A 581 -1.09 -27.33 50.61
N VAL A 582 -1.40 -27.40 49.31
CA VAL A 582 -0.54 -26.82 48.27
C VAL A 582 -0.47 -25.30 48.40
N ALA A 583 -1.60 -24.64 48.70
CA ALA A 583 -1.62 -23.20 48.95
C ALA A 583 -0.75 -22.81 50.16
N LEU A 584 -0.84 -23.55 51.27
CA LEU A 584 -0.04 -23.34 52.48
C LEU A 584 1.45 -23.62 52.26
N ASP A 585 1.80 -24.75 51.65
CA ASP A 585 3.18 -25.16 51.39
C ASP A 585 3.87 -24.14 50.44
N VAL A 586 3.19 -23.70 49.36
CA VAL A 586 3.68 -22.63 48.47
C VAL A 586 3.76 -21.28 49.18
N SER A 587 2.75 -20.89 49.99
CA SER A 587 2.79 -19.62 50.74
C SER A 587 3.98 -19.55 51.71
N THR A 588 4.34 -20.68 52.31
CA THR A 588 5.49 -20.84 53.20
C THR A 588 6.80 -20.70 52.43
N GLN A 589 6.92 -21.35 51.27
CA GLN A 589 8.11 -21.24 50.41
C GLN A 589 8.31 -19.82 49.85
N LEU A 590 7.22 -19.10 49.58
CA LEU A 590 7.22 -17.73 49.05
C LEU A 590 7.13 -16.62 50.12
N GLY A 591 7.20 -16.98 51.41
CA GLY A 591 7.13 -16.02 52.53
C GLY A 591 5.89 -15.11 52.50
N SER A 592 4.77 -15.59 51.98
CA SER A 592 3.60 -14.78 51.61
C SER A 592 2.35 -15.15 52.43
N SER A 593 1.48 -14.17 52.70
CA SER A 593 0.24 -14.37 53.49
C SER A 593 -0.91 -14.91 52.64
N ILE A 594 -1.78 -15.75 53.22
CA ILE A 594 -3.07 -16.15 52.62
C ILE A 594 -4.20 -15.28 53.21
N PRO A 595 -5.16 -14.76 52.41
CA PRO A 595 -5.25 -14.84 50.96
C PRO A 595 -4.34 -13.81 50.24
N SER A 596 -3.69 -14.23 49.17
CA SER A 596 -2.93 -13.34 48.28
C SER A 596 -2.94 -13.78 46.83
N ILE A 597 -2.56 -12.84 45.97
CA ILE A 597 -2.30 -13.03 44.55
C ILE A 597 -0.81 -12.78 44.35
N ILE A 598 -0.09 -13.78 43.87
CA ILE A 598 1.33 -13.70 43.51
C ILE A 598 1.42 -13.38 42.01
N VAL A 599 2.06 -12.27 41.65
CA VAL A 599 2.31 -11.91 40.25
C VAL A 599 3.80 -12.07 39.95
N PHE A 600 4.13 -12.93 38.98
CA PHE A 600 5.45 -12.99 38.38
C PHE A 600 5.38 -12.39 36.97
N LYS A 601 6.36 -11.57 36.59
CA LYS A 601 6.47 -10.99 35.26
C LYS A 601 7.76 -11.47 34.62
N ARG A 602 7.74 -11.83 33.34
CA ARG A 602 8.97 -12.17 32.60
C ARG A 602 9.88 -10.94 32.59
N GLY A 603 11.19 -11.17 32.70
CA GLY A 603 12.19 -10.10 32.79
C GLY A 603 12.33 -9.42 34.16
N GLU A 604 11.34 -9.51 35.07
CA GLU A 604 11.49 -8.96 36.43
C GLU A 604 11.98 -10.06 37.40
N PRO A 605 13.11 -9.88 38.14
CA PRO A 605 13.68 -10.92 39.00
C PRO A 605 12.93 -11.09 40.35
N SER A 606 11.89 -10.31 40.60
CA SER A 606 11.17 -10.24 41.88
C SER A 606 9.69 -10.55 41.73
N LEU A 607 9.21 -11.55 42.47
CA LEU A 607 7.77 -11.82 42.66
C LEU A 607 7.09 -10.62 43.35
N LYS A 608 5.91 -10.23 42.86
CA LYS A 608 5.06 -9.21 43.50
C LYS A 608 3.90 -9.91 44.23
N THR A 609 4.01 -10.02 45.55
CA THR A 609 2.90 -10.47 46.41
C THR A 609 1.89 -9.33 46.60
N VAL A 610 0.62 -9.60 46.30
CA VAL A 610 -0.49 -8.65 46.44
C VAL A 610 -1.52 -9.25 47.42
N VAL A 611 -1.87 -8.52 48.48
CA VAL A 611 -2.94 -8.92 49.40
C VAL A 611 -4.27 -8.96 48.65
N PHE A 612 -5.09 -9.99 48.87
CA PHE A 612 -6.32 -10.17 48.09
C PHE A 612 -7.25 -8.93 48.21
N PRO A 613 -7.75 -8.38 47.08
CA PRO A 613 -8.41 -7.08 47.06
C PRO A 613 -9.67 -6.98 47.94
N ARG A 614 -9.94 -5.76 48.41
CA ARG A 614 -11.13 -5.38 49.17
C ARG A 614 -11.75 -4.11 48.53
N PRO A 615 -13.07 -4.06 48.29
CA PRO A 615 -14.05 -5.13 48.46
C PRO A 615 -13.78 -6.31 47.48
N ILE A 616 -14.29 -7.49 47.84
CA ILE A 616 -14.17 -8.69 46.99
C ILE A 616 -15.20 -8.56 45.85
N SER A 617 -14.73 -8.35 44.63
CA SER A 617 -15.51 -8.55 43.40
C SER A 617 -14.61 -9.03 42.26
N ALA A 618 -15.21 -9.56 41.20
CA ALA A 618 -14.48 -9.88 39.98
C ALA A 618 -13.80 -8.64 39.40
N ASP A 619 -14.51 -7.51 39.26
CA ASP A 619 -14.00 -6.29 38.61
C ASP A 619 -12.80 -5.67 39.35
N VAL A 620 -12.87 -5.63 40.69
CA VAL A 620 -11.76 -5.15 41.52
C VAL A 620 -10.57 -6.11 41.42
N THR A 621 -10.81 -7.42 41.30
CA THR A 621 -9.77 -8.43 41.11
C THR A 621 -9.12 -8.32 39.73
N VAL A 622 -9.90 -8.20 38.65
CA VAL A 622 -9.45 -7.95 37.27
C VAL A 622 -8.56 -6.72 37.22
N LYS A 623 -9.01 -5.59 37.79
CA LYS A 623 -8.22 -4.36 37.84
C LYS A 623 -6.94 -4.55 38.64
N THR A 624 -7.02 -5.12 39.84
CA THR A 624 -5.86 -5.34 40.72
C THR A 624 -4.79 -6.21 40.04
N ILE A 625 -5.20 -7.19 39.24
CA ILE A 625 -4.29 -8.03 38.45
C ILE A 625 -3.70 -7.23 37.28
N ARG A 626 -4.51 -6.55 36.45
CA ARG A 626 -4.00 -5.78 35.30
C ARG A 626 -3.03 -4.67 35.74
N ASP A 627 -3.38 -3.90 36.78
CA ASP A 627 -2.53 -2.89 37.43
C ASP A 627 -1.25 -3.49 38.07
N SER A 628 -1.21 -4.81 38.30
CA SER A 628 -0.07 -5.51 38.91
C SER A 628 0.82 -6.27 37.92
N SER A 629 0.27 -6.70 36.78
CA SER A 629 0.98 -7.40 35.72
C SER A 629 1.69 -6.45 34.75
N GLN A 630 1.25 -5.19 34.63
CA GLN A 630 1.97 -4.17 33.85
C GLN A 630 3.44 -4.05 34.33
N PRO A 631 4.43 -4.03 33.43
CA PRO A 631 5.85 -3.93 33.79
C PRO A 631 6.16 -2.60 34.49
N ALA A 632 7.05 -2.61 35.49
CA ALA A 632 7.37 -1.39 36.26
C ALA A 632 8.22 -0.38 35.46
N PHE A 633 8.94 -0.87 34.45
CA PHE A 633 9.79 -0.12 33.53
C PHE A 633 9.89 -0.94 32.24
N ALA A 634 9.47 -0.39 31.11
CA ALA A 634 9.36 -1.10 29.83
C ALA A 634 9.71 -0.22 28.64
N GLU A 635 9.94 -0.87 27.49
CA GLU A 635 10.18 -0.19 26.23
C GLU A 635 8.92 0.48 25.69
N LEU A 636 9.04 1.73 25.23
CA LEU A 636 7.94 2.54 24.75
C LEU A 636 7.60 2.19 23.28
N SER A 637 6.86 1.10 23.09
CA SER A 637 6.31 0.71 21.78
C SER A 637 5.02 1.45 21.43
N VAL A 638 4.68 1.47 20.15
CA VAL A 638 3.37 1.94 19.63
C VAL A 638 2.20 1.19 20.28
N SER A 639 2.37 -0.11 20.58
CA SER A 639 1.36 -0.94 21.24
C SER A 639 1.20 -0.66 22.74
N LEU A 640 2.25 -0.20 23.43
CA LEU A 640 2.22 0.10 24.86
C LEU A 640 1.78 1.54 25.16
N LEU A 641 2.15 2.50 24.29
CA LEU A 641 1.89 3.93 24.48
C LEU A 641 0.42 4.26 24.86
N PRO A 642 -0.64 3.74 24.21
CA PRO A 642 -2.02 4.04 24.57
C PRO A 642 -2.38 3.66 26.02
N GLU A 643 -1.82 2.56 26.53
CA GLU A 643 -2.08 2.10 27.89
C GLU A 643 -1.32 2.95 28.92
N LEU A 644 -0.11 3.43 28.61
CA LEU A 644 0.61 4.37 29.48
C LEU A 644 -0.10 5.74 29.54
N LEU A 645 -0.62 6.22 28.41
CA LEU A 645 -1.43 7.45 28.34
C LEU A 645 -2.74 7.32 29.11
N ARG A 646 -3.37 6.13 29.16
CA ARG A 646 -4.56 5.88 30.00
C ARG A 646 -4.31 6.05 31.50
N VAL A 647 -3.06 5.99 31.96
CA VAL A 647 -2.70 6.22 33.38
C VAL A 647 -2.82 7.70 33.77
N GLY A 648 -2.81 8.64 32.81
CA GLY A 648 -2.99 10.07 33.06
C GLY A 648 -1.82 10.74 33.80
N ARG A 649 -0.63 10.13 33.80
CA ARG A 649 0.59 10.62 34.46
C ARG A 649 1.63 11.09 33.43
N PRO A 650 2.52 12.01 33.78
CA PRO A 650 3.69 12.34 32.96
C PRO A 650 4.52 11.09 32.63
N LEU A 651 4.97 10.98 31.38
CA LEU A 651 5.89 9.95 30.92
C LEU A 651 7.32 10.36 31.25
N LEU A 652 8.06 9.45 31.89
CA LEU A 652 9.48 9.60 32.20
C LEU A 652 10.26 8.62 31.32
N ILE A 653 10.80 9.13 30.22
CA ILE A 653 11.39 8.35 29.13
C ILE A 653 12.91 8.41 29.24
N LEU A 654 13.54 7.23 29.29
CA LEU A 654 14.99 7.07 29.17
C LEU A 654 15.35 6.68 27.73
N PHE A 655 15.99 7.58 27.01
CA PHE A 655 16.53 7.29 25.68
C PHE A 655 17.92 6.65 25.84
N VAL A 656 18.14 5.51 25.19
CA VAL A 656 19.39 4.74 25.27
C VAL A 656 20.02 4.55 23.89
N GLY A 657 21.36 4.62 23.83
CA GLY A 657 22.13 4.40 22.60
C GLY A 657 22.64 2.98 22.55
N GLY A 658 21.75 2.02 22.30
CA GLY A 658 22.05 0.60 22.39
C GLY A 658 22.51 0.14 23.78
N ARG A 659 22.93 -1.13 23.85
CA ARG A 659 23.33 -1.85 25.07
C ARG A 659 24.73 -1.52 25.60
N ASN A 660 25.15 -0.25 25.51
CA ASN A 660 26.41 0.22 26.09
C ASN A 660 26.34 0.24 27.64
N GLY A 661 27.51 0.28 28.29
CA GLY A 661 27.60 0.18 29.75
C GLY A 661 26.91 1.32 30.52
N ALA A 662 26.85 2.53 29.96
CA ALA A 662 26.16 3.66 30.57
C ALA A 662 24.63 3.49 30.47
N SER A 663 24.11 3.13 29.28
CA SER A 663 22.70 2.77 29.07
C SER A 663 22.24 1.69 30.05
N VAL A 664 22.98 0.58 30.15
CA VAL A 664 22.63 -0.55 31.03
C VAL A 664 22.65 -0.14 32.51
N SER A 665 23.57 0.74 32.92
CA SER A 665 23.59 1.28 34.29
C SER A 665 22.42 2.23 34.56
N ALA A 666 22.04 3.05 33.58
CA ALA A 666 20.90 3.97 33.69
C ALA A 666 19.58 3.21 33.76
N MET A 667 19.36 2.22 32.88
CA MET A 667 18.17 1.35 32.87
C MET A 667 17.95 0.68 34.22
N ARG A 668 18.96 -0.03 34.76
CA ARG A 668 18.89 -0.67 36.08
C ARG A 668 18.54 0.31 37.21
N THR A 669 19.05 1.54 37.12
CA THR A 669 18.80 2.59 38.13
C THR A 669 17.36 3.06 38.11
N LEU A 670 16.78 3.27 36.92
CA LEU A 670 15.37 3.66 36.77
C LEU A 670 14.42 2.51 37.09
N GLU A 671 14.75 1.30 36.65
CA GLU A 671 14.03 0.06 36.96
C GLU A 671 13.91 -0.14 38.49
N ALA A 672 15.02 0.02 39.22
CA ALA A 672 15.03 -0.02 40.68
C ALA A 672 14.23 1.14 41.31
N ALA A 673 14.37 2.37 40.79
CA ALA A 673 13.62 3.53 41.26
C ALA A 673 12.10 3.35 41.05
N ALA A 674 11.67 2.81 39.92
CA ALA A 674 10.29 2.48 39.61
C ALA A 674 9.74 1.40 40.56
N ARG A 675 10.45 0.27 40.72
CA ARG A 675 10.09 -0.80 41.67
C ARG A 675 9.95 -0.30 43.11
N SER A 676 10.81 0.62 43.54
CA SER A 676 10.77 1.19 44.90
C SER A 676 9.58 2.14 45.16
N GLY A 677 8.80 2.50 44.13
CA GLY A 677 7.74 3.50 44.21
C GLY A 677 8.24 4.95 44.26
N ALA A 678 9.56 5.19 44.27
CA ALA A 678 10.17 6.52 44.31
C ALA A 678 9.83 7.42 43.10
N LEU A 679 9.28 6.82 42.03
CA LEU A 679 8.84 7.50 40.80
C LEU A 679 7.31 7.62 40.68
N ALA A 680 6.51 7.30 41.71
CA ALA A 680 5.05 7.12 41.61
C ALA A 680 4.22 8.26 40.98
N TYR A 681 4.75 9.48 40.89
CA TYR A 681 4.12 10.62 40.21
C TYR A 681 4.16 10.50 38.67
N SER A 682 5.09 9.72 38.12
CA SER A 682 5.37 9.56 36.68
C SER A 682 5.34 8.08 36.27
N THR A 683 5.04 7.82 35.00
CA THR A 683 5.13 6.47 34.40
C THR A 683 6.51 6.33 33.74
N ALA A 684 7.34 5.39 34.20
CA ALA A 684 8.71 5.24 33.73
C ALA A 684 8.82 4.23 32.58
N CYS A 685 9.47 4.61 31.48
CA CYS A 685 9.73 3.79 30.32
C CYS A 685 11.07 4.13 29.67
N TRP A 686 11.49 3.36 28.67
CA TRP A 686 12.71 3.60 27.90
C TRP A 686 12.48 3.42 26.41
N MET A 687 13.41 3.88 25.59
CA MET A 687 13.37 3.82 24.13
C MET A 687 14.81 3.74 23.61
N ASP A 688 15.13 2.75 22.77
CA ASP A 688 16.41 2.78 22.06
C ASP A 688 16.38 3.82 20.93
N ILE A 689 17.53 4.36 20.57
CA ILE A 689 17.70 5.27 19.42
C ILE A 689 18.61 4.69 18.34
N VAL A 690 19.18 3.50 18.57
CA VAL A 690 20.01 2.76 17.59
C VAL A 690 19.15 1.69 16.90
N ASP A 691 18.47 0.85 17.70
CA ASP A 691 17.64 -0.24 17.17
C ASP A 691 16.25 0.24 16.70
N ASN A 692 15.87 1.49 17.03
CA ASN A 692 14.61 2.12 16.65
C ASN A 692 14.85 3.56 16.14
N PRO A 693 14.74 3.83 14.83
CA PRO A 693 15.09 5.14 14.25
C PRO A 693 14.16 6.28 14.72
N VAL A 694 12.88 5.96 15.00
CA VAL A 694 11.89 6.93 15.53
C VAL A 694 12.32 7.43 16.91
N GLY A 695 13.10 6.64 17.65
CA GLY A 695 13.68 7.05 18.92
C GLY A 695 14.66 8.23 18.83
N SER A 696 15.41 8.36 17.73
CA SER A 696 16.30 9.52 17.51
C SER A 696 15.49 10.77 17.17
N GLU A 697 14.52 10.66 16.26
CA GLU A 697 13.69 11.79 15.83
C GLU A 697 12.86 12.38 16.98
N ILE A 698 12.28 11.52 17.84
CA ILE A 698 11.59 11.95 19.06
C ILE A 698 12.57 12.64 20.02
N LEU A 699 13.79 12.11 20.21
CA LEU A 699 14.79 12.69 21.10
C LEU A 699 15.26 14.07 20.61
N GLU A 700 15.52 14.23 19.31
CA GLU A 700 15.89 15.50 18.68
C GLU A 700 14.76 16.53 18.74
N THR A 701 13.51 16.09 18.54
CA THR A 701 12.31 16.94 18.70
C THR A 701 12.13 17.39 20.15
N TYR A 702 12.43 16.53 21.13
CA TYR A 702 12.32 16.84 22.55
C TYR A 702 13.50 17.71 23.04
N LEU A 703 14.70 17.49 22.49
CA LEU A 703 15.95 18.15 22.86
C LEU A 703 16.69 18.59 21.59
N PRO A 704 16.43 19.80 21.04
CA PRO A 704 17.07 20.30 19.81
C PRO A 704 18.52 20.74 20.05
N ARG A 705 19.37 19.77 20.39
CA ARG A 705 20.81 19.83 20.69
C ARG A 705 21.41 18.46 20.42
N THR A 706 22.74 18.36 20.32
CA THR A 706 23.43 17.06 20.17
C THR A 706 23.22 16.18 21.41
N ALA A 707 22.22 15.30 21.36
CA ALA A 707 21.88 14.39 22.43
C ALA A 707 22.93 13.28 22.54
N ASN A 708 23.34 12.96 23.77
CA ASN A 708 24.35 11.94 24.04
C ASN A 708 23.77 10.95 25.05
N PRO A 709 23.23 9.80 24.61
CA PRO A 709 22.53 8.87 25.50
C PRO A 709 23.48 8.20 26.51
N PRO A 710 22.97 7.77 27.69
CA PRO A 710 21.56 7.80 28.08
C PRO A 710 21.06 9.22 28.45
N GLU A 711 19.92 9.62 27.86
CA GLU A 711 19.21 10.87 28.18
C GLU A 711 17.92 10.55 28.94
N LEU A 712 17.59 11.35 29.95
CA LEU A 712 16.36 11.18 30.73
C LEU A 712 15.45 12.40 30.59
N VAL A 713 14.23 12.19 30.12
CA VAL A 713 13.28 13.24 29.76
C VAL A 713 11.92 12.99 30.43
N LEU A 714 11.31 14.04 30.99
CA LEU A 714 9.94 14.03 31.47
C LEU A 714 9.05 14.84 30.51
N VAL A 715 7.98 14.22 30.01
CA VAL A 715 6.97 14.85 29.15
C VAL A 715 5.58 14.67 29.76
N ASN A 716 4.73 15.70 29.71
CA ASN A 716 3.36 15.61 30.21
C ASN A 716 2.33 15.75 29.07
N PRO A 717 1.86 14.63 28.48
CA PRO A 717 0.90 14.65 27.38
C PRO A 717 -0.54 15.02 27.81
N HIS A 718 -0.80 15.21 29.11
CA HIS A 718 -2.16 15.47 29.64
C HIS A 718 -2.34 16.87 30.24
N ARG A 719 -1.26 17.64 30.49
CA ARG A 719 -1.34 19.00 31.02
C ARG A 719 -0.15 19.86 30.59
N GLY A 720 -0.47 21.08 30.13
CA GLY A 720 0.50 22.05 29.61
C GLY A 720 0.65 21.93 28.10
N ALA A 721 1.13 22.99 27.45
CA ALA A 721 1.38 23.03 26.02
C ALA A 721 2.66 22.24 25.66
N GLY A 722 2.62 20.91 25.79
CA GLY A 722 3.73 20.03 25.41
C GLY A 722 5.05 20.30 26.15
N GLN A 723 5.02 20.59 27.46
CA GLN A 723 6.25 20.88 28.21
C GLN A 723 7.17 19.65 28.36
N VAL A 724 8.45 19.85 28.06
CA VAL A 724 9.53 18.85 28.13
C VAL A 724 10.57 19.29 29.15
N TYR A 725 10.99 18.39 30.04
CA TYR A 725 12.04 18.63 31.04
C TYR A 725 13.15 17.59 30.91
N ALA A 726 14.39 18.02 30.67
CA ALA A 726 15.58 17.16 30.67
C ALA A 726 16.16 17.01 32.08
N PHE A 727 16.70 15.82 32.40
CA PHE A 727 17.49 15.63 33.60
C PHE A 727 18.86 16.34 33.44
N PRO A 728 19.30 17.15 34.42
CA PRO A 728 20.47 18.02 34.24
C PRO A 728 21.78 17.23 34.24
N LYS A 729 22.48 17.25 33.10
CA LYS A 729 23.87 16.80 32.94
C LYS A 729 24.84 17.69 33.74
N SER A 730 25.00 17.32 35.00
CA SER A 730 26.09 17.75 35.89
C SER A 730 26.92 16.51 36.25
N ASP A 731 28.07 16.66 36.91
CA ASP A 731 28.96 15.56 37.33
C ASP A 731 28.36 14.63 38.42
N LYS A 732 27.04 14.65 38.59
CA LYS A 732 26.29 13.84 39.56
C LYS A 732 25.74 12.60 38.86
N PRO A 733 26.01 11.38 39.37
CA PRO A 733 25.52 10.16 38.75
C PRO A 733 24.00 10.08 38.76
N LEU A 734 23.44 9.57 37.66
CA LEU A 734 22.02 9.22 37.57
C LEU A 734 21.69 8.23 38.70
N THR A 735 20.84 8.66 39.63
CA THR A 735 20.56 7.94 40.89
C THR A 735 19.12 8.18 41.31
N ALA A 736 18.48 7.18 41.93
CA ALA A 736 17.06 7.24 42.30
C ALA A 736 16.71 8.48 43.15
N SER A 737 17.55 8.83 44.12
CA SER A 737 17.38 10.02 44.97
C SER A 737 17.49 11.33 44.17
N ALA A 738 18.45 11.43 43.25
CA ALA A 738 18.58 12.61 42.39
C ALA A 738 17.38 12.78 41.45
N ILE A 739 16.87 11.68 40.88
CA ILE A 739 15.66 11.68 40.03
C ILE A 739 14.44 12.13 40.86
N SER A 740 14.19 11.55 42.04
CA SER A 740 13.05 11.95 42.88
C SER A 740 13.13 13.41 43.37
N MET A 741 14.34 13.95 43.63
CA MET A 741 14.52 15.38 43.94
C MET A 741 14.24 16.28 42.73
N TRP A 742 14.68 15.90 41.54
CA TRP A 742 14.43 16.62 40.29
C TRP A 742 12.93 16.63 39.93
N LEU A 743 12.26 15.47 39.95
CA LEU A 743 10.81 15.35 39.75
C LEU A 743 10.02 16.17 40.78
N SER A 744 10.44 16.16 42.04
CA SER A 744 9.82 16.98 43.10
C SER A 744 9.98 18.48 42.83
N SER A 745 11.10 18.90 42.24
CA SER A 745 11.38 20.30 41.89
C SER A 745 10.53 20.78 40.72
N ILE A 746 10.33 19.93 39.69
CA ILE A 746 9.38 20.19 38.59
C ILE A 746 7.96 20.32 39.15
N ARG A 747 7.51 19.38 39.98
CA ARG A 747 6.17 19.37 40.58
C ARG A 747 5.88 20.60 41.46
N LEU A 748 6.91 21.21 42.04
CA LEU A 748 6.80 22.45 42.83
C LEU A 748 6.82 23.73 41.97
N GLY A 749 7.04 23.63 40.65
CA GLY A 749 7.19 24.79 39.77
C GLY A 749 8.56 25.49 39.88
N ASN A 750 9.54 24.86 40.54
CA ASN A 750 10.87 25.44 40.80
C ASN A 750 11.82 25.35 39.60
N LEU A 751 11.43 24.66 38.52
CA LEU A 751 12.23 24.46 37.31
C LEU A 751 11.40 24.89 36.09
N GLN A 752 12.05 25.58 35.16
CA GLN A 752 11.48 25.89 33.85
C GLN A 752 11.61 24.68 32.91
N PRO A 753 10.70 24.51 31.93
CA PRO A 753 10.84 23.48 30.90
C PRO A 753 12.11 23.69 30.08
N THR A 754 12.71 22.59 29.62
CA THR A 754 13.89 22.58 28.73
C THR A 754 13.49 22.85 27.28
N ALA A 755 12.33 22.35 26.87
CA ALA A 755 11.69 22.64 25.60
C ALA A 755 10.16 22.65 25.76
N VAL A 756 9.48 23.20 24.77
CA VAL A 756 8.02 23.26 24.69
C VAL A 756 7.68 22.75 23.29
N LEU A 757 6.99 21.61 23.20
CA LEU A 757 6.63 21.03 21.91
C LEU A 757 5.66 21.98 21.19
N PRO A 758 5.93 22.35 19.92
CA PRO A 758 5.00 23.16 19.15
C PRO A 758 3.69 22.40 18.95
N ASP A 759 2.57 23.12 19.01
CA ASP A 759 1.25 22.60 18.64
C ASP A 759 1.16 22.47 17.11
N LYS A 760 1.86 21.46 16.58
CA LYS A 760 1.88 21.11 15.16
C LYS A 760 0.58 20.39 14.80
N THR A 761 -0.07 20.86 13.73
CA THR A 761 -0.92 19.98 12.94
C THR A 761 -0.08 18.80 12.42
N TRP A 762 -0.71 17.63 12.33
CA TRP A 762 -0.12 16.45 11.71
C TRP A 762 -0.80 16.22 10.35
N PRO A 763 -0.39 16.94 9.28
CA PRO A 763 -0.73 16.54 7.93
C PRO A 763 -0.05 15.20 7.60
N PRO A 764 -0.40 14.54 6.48
CA PRO A 764 0.49 13.56 5.87
C PRO A 764 1.90 14.16 5.69
N SER A 765 2.93 13.30 5.75
CA SER A 765 4.36 13.66 5.64
C SER A 765 4.73 14.31 4.31
N ARG A 766 3.86 14.19 3.29
CA ARG A 766 3.93 14.89 2.01
C ARG A 766 2.61 15.58 1.74
N GLN A 767 2.62 16.61 0.89
CA GLN A 767 1.39 17.00 0.21
C GLN A 767 0.90 15.80 -0.62
N ASN A 768 -0.39 15.49 -0.53
CA ASN A 768 -1.05 14.61 -1.49
C ASN A 768 -0.77 15.15 -2.91
N LEU A 769 -0.60 14.27 -3.91
CA LEU A 769 -0.66 14.71 -5.30
C LEU A 769 -2.08 15.17 -5.59
N ASP A 770 -2.30 16.47 -5.49
CA ASP A 770 -3.49 17.12 -6.05
C ASP A 770 -3.33 17.16 -7.56
N PHE A 771 -3.74 16.07 -8.22
CA PHE A 771 -3.71 15.95 -9.67
C PHE A 771 -4.54 17.04 -10.35
N LEU A 772 -5.57 17.60 -9.69
CA LEU A 772 -6.35 18.71 -10.25
C LEU A 772 -5.53 20.00 -10.22
N ALA A 773 -4.87 20.33 -9.10
CA ALA A 773 -3.99 21.49 -9.00
C ALA A 773 -2.74 21.38 -9.92
N ILE A 774 -2.24 20.16 -10.14
CA ILE A 774 -1.16 19.90 -11.12
C ILE A 774 -1.66 20.13 -12.55
N MET A 775 -2.87 19.67 -12.89
CA MET A 775 -3.48 19.93 -14.20
C MET A 775 -3.86 21.41 -14.40
N ASP A 776 -4.26 22.13 -13.34
CA ASP A 776 -4.44 23.60 -13.37
C ASP A 776 -3.12 24.35 -13.59
N ALA A 777 -2.02 23.90 -12.97
CA ALA A 777 -0.71 24.53 -13.14
C ALA A 777 -0.16 24.38 -14.58
N GLU A 778 -0.54 23.30 -15.27
CA GLU A 778 -0.18 23.02 -16.67
C GLU A 778 -1.21 23.57 -17.68
N SER A 779 -2.47 23.76 -17.25
CA SER A 779 -3.59 24.28 -18.04
C SER A 779 -4.56 25.08 -17.14
N PRO A 780 -4.32 26.40 -16.92
CA PRO A 780 -5.10 27.20 -15.97
C PRO A 780 -6.62 27.21 -16.25
N GLY A 781 -7.42 26.92 -15.22
CA GLY A 781 -8.89 26.87 -15.29
C GLY A 781 -9.46 25.45 -15.49
N PHE A 782 -8.63 24.42 -15.42
CA PHE A 782 -9.01 23.01 -15.52
C PHE A 782 -9.89 22.55 -14.35
N ALA A 783 -9.60 22.96 -13.10
CA ALA A 783 -10.41 22.58 -11.94
C ALA A 783 -11.59 23.54 -11.70
N GLU A 784 -11.50 24.80 -12.12
CA GLU A 784 -12.63 25.75 -12.06
C GLU A 784 -13.81 25.25 -12.92
N ASN A 785 -13.53 24.68 -14.10
CA ASN A 785 -14.51 23.98 -14.94
C ASN A 785 -15.08 22.67 -14.33
N ARG A 786 -14.88 22.41 -13.03
CA ARG A 786 -15.30 21.18 -12.34
C ARG A 786 -15.92 21.36 -10.96
N GLN A 787 -16.09 22.59 -10.46
CA GLN A 787 -17.01 22.76 -9.34
C GLN A 787 -18.43 22.43 -9.81
N PRO A 788 -19.14 21.47 -9.19
CA PRO A 788 -20.58 21.36 -9.39
C PRO A 788 -21.22 22.61 -8.79
N ASN A 789 -22.21 23.21 -9.47
CA ASN A 789 -23.01 24.30 -8.89
C ASN A 789 -23.88 23.77 -7.73
N GLY A 790 -23.24 23.61 -6.57
CA GLY A 790 -23.80 23.08 -5.34
C GLY A 790 -24.41 24.18 -4.50
N ALA A 791 -25.66 24.54 -4.85
CA ALA A 791 -26.48 25.56 -4.20
C ALA A 791 -25.95 26.99 -4.30
N ASP A 792 -26.53 27.76 -5.24
CA ASP A 792 -26.70 29.19 -5.05
C ASP A 792 -27.33 29.44 -3.68
N THR A 793 -26.67 30.25 -2.86
CA THR A 793 -27.28 30.77 -1.62
C THR A 793 -27.98 32.07 -1.97
N ASP A 794 -29.26 32.15 -1.59
CA ASP A 794 -30.15 33.28 -1.86
C ASP A 794 -29.68 34.53 -1.08
N ASP A 795 -28.79 35.32 -1.68
CA ASP A 795 -28.50 36.70 -1.26
C ASP A 795 -28.73 37.64 -2.45
N ARG A 796 -29.88 38.30 -2.42
CA ARG A 796 -30.29 39.27 -3.43
C ARG A 796 -29.90 40.66 -2.95
N ASP A 797 -29.21 41.41 -3.78
CA ASP A 797 -29.48 42.84 -3.85
C ASP A 797 -29.39 43.34 -5.29
N ALA A 798 -30.20 44.33 -5.64
CA ALA A 798 -30.45 44.73 -7.03
C ALA A 798 -29.61 45.95 -7.45
N GLY A 799 -29.24 45.99 -8.73
CA GLY A 799 -28.54 47.12 -9.34
C GLY A 799 -28.59 47.05 -10.86
N ASP A 800 -29.59 47.69 -11.46
CA ASP A 800 -29.81 47.69 -12.90
C ASP A 800 -28.73 48.49 -13.67
N SER A 801 -28.34 47.97 -14.83
CA SER A 801 -27.97 48.79 -15.99
C SER A 801 -28.23 48.02 -17.28
N GLU A 802 -28.87 48.68 -18.24
CA GLU A 802 -29.46 48.08 -19.45
C GLU A 802 -28.44 47.85 -20.58
N GLU A 803 -28.87 47.04 -21.55
CA GLU A 803 -28.59 47.11 -23.00
C GLU A 803 -27.15 47.37 -23.52
N ASP A 804 -26.68 46.46 -24.39
CA ASP A 804 -26.65 46.83 -25.82
C ASP A 804 -26.82 45.59 -26.72
N TYR A 805 -27.50 45.76 -27.85
CA TYR A 805 -27.65 44.75 -28.92
C TYR A 805 -26.75 45.14 -30.10
N ASP A 806 -26.24 44.16 -30.85
CA ASP A 806 -25.87 44.40 -32.25
C ASP A 806 -26.06 43.11 -33.08
N ASP A 807 -27.22 43.01 -33.74
CA ASP A 807 -27.51 41.99 -34.76
C ASP A 807 -26.81 42.35 -36.08
N ASN A 808 -26.21 41.38 -36.77
CA ASN A 808 -25.99 41.54 -38.22
C ASN A 808 -26.09 40.23 -39.02
N ASP A 809 -27.35 39.94 -39.36
CA ASP A 809 -27.86 39.24 -40.54
C ASP A 809 -26.88 38.55 -41.52
N GLY A 810 -27.18 37.28 -41.77
CA GLY A 810 -27.46 36.87 -43.15
C GLY A 810 -26.31 36.34 -44.02
N THR A 811 -26.24 35.01 -44.17
CA THR A 811 -26.70 34.41 -45.44
C THR A 811 -26.82 32.89 -45.37
N GLU A 812 -27.98 32.35 -45.72
CA GLU A 812 -28.11 30.91 -45.99
C GLU A 812 -27.47 30.56 -47.34
N HIS A 813 -26.58 29.56 -47.37
CA HIS A 813 -26.20 28.87 -48.59
C HIS A 813 -26.34 27.35 -48.41
N SER A 814 -27.40 26.81 -49.01
CA SER A 814 -27.77 25.40 -48.95
C SER A 814 -26.83 24.52 -49.80
N GLY A 815 -25.67 24.18 -49.24
CA GLY A 815 -24.76 23.17 -49.81
C GLY A 815 -25.10 21.77 -49.32
N GLN A 816 -25.86 20.99 -50.11
CA GLN A 816 -25.97 19.55 -49.88
C GLN A 816 -24.70 18.84 -50.38
N GLU A 817 -23.69 18.70 -49.53
CA GLU A 817 -22.59 17.78 -49.77
C GLU A 817 -22.84 16.45 -49.03
N GLU A 818 -23.07 15.40 -49.81
CA GLU A 818 -23.38 14.05 -49.34
C GLU A 818 -22.08 13.28 -49.01
N TRP A 819 -21.44 13.65 -47.91
CA TRP A 819 -20.18 13.04 -47.46
C TRP A 819 -20.35 11.56 -47.08
N SER A 820 -19.68 10.67 -47.81
CA SER A 820 -19.86 9.22 -47.66
C SER A 820 -19.10 8.63 -46.45
N GLU A 821 -19.65 7.61 -45.79
CA GLU A 821 -19.05 6.94 -44.61
C GLU A 821 -17.71 6.20 -44.87
N ARG A 822 -17.12 6.29 -46.07
CA ARG A 822 -15.92 5.53 -46.46
C ARG A 822 -14.63 6.10 -45.88
N ASP A 823 -14.48 7.43 -45.88
CA ASP A 823 -13.20 8.07 -45.55
C ASP A 823 -12.90 8.08 -44.05
N LEU A 824 -13.94 8.11 -43.20
CA LEU A 824 -13.81 7.96 -41.75
C LEU A 824 -13.49 6.51 -41.34
N ASN A 825 -14.13 5.51 -41.96
CA ASN A 825 -13.83 4.10 -41.72
C ASN A 825 -12.37 3.75 -42.06
N HIS A 826 -11.78 4.39 -43.08
CA HIS A 826 -10.45 4.01 -43.54
C HIS A 826 -9.31 4.33 -42.56
N ARG A 827 -9.48 5.35 -41.69
CA ARG A 827 -8.51 5.67 -40.63
C ARG A 827 -8.64 4.72 -39.44
N VAL A 828 -9.86 4.50 -38.94
CA VAL A 828 -10.09 3.63 -37.77
C VAL A 828 -9.84 2.16 -38.09
N SER A 829 -10.44 1.61 -39.17
CA SER A 829 -10.32 0.18 -39.48
C SER A 829 -8.91 -0.26 -39.86
N SER A 830 -8.03 0.66 -40.30
CA SER A 830 -6.62 0.33 -40.60
C SER A 830 -5.78 0.00 -39.36
N ALA A 831 -6.21 0.45 -38.17
CA ALA A 831 -5.55 0.10 -36.90
C ALA A 831 -6.04 -1.25 -36.33
N TYR A 832 -7.21 -1.73 -36.75
CA TYR A 832 -7.86 -2.92 -36.19
C TYR A 832 -7.71 -4.19 -37.05
N ASN A 833 -7.74 -4.10 -38.39
CA ASN A 833 -7.68 -5.29 -39.25
C ASN A 833 -6.24 -5.79 -39.51
N GLY A 834 -5.57 -6.22 -38.43
CA GLY A 834 -4.19 -6.70 -38.43
C GLY A 834 -3.99 -8.21 -38.63
N ARG A 835 -5.05 -9.03 -38.73
CA ARG A 835 -4.97 -10.47 -39.06
C ARG A 835 -6.36 -11.11 -39.32
N GLU A 836 -6.63 -11.51 -40.55
CA GLU A 836 -7.62 -12.56 -40.87
C GLU A 836 -7.06 -13.51 -41.95
N GLU A 837 -6.54 -14.66 -41.52
CA GLU A 837 -6.59 -15.90 -42.32
C GLU A 837 -7.30 -16.96 -41.49
N GLY A 838 -8.35 -17.57 -42.06
CA GLY A 838 -9.47 -18.07 -41.27
C GLY A 838 -9.56 -19.59 -41.07
N PHE A 839 -10.34 -19.98 -40.06
CA PHE A 839 -10.83 -21.35 -39.87
C PHE A 839 -12.34 -21.33 -39.58
N LEU A 840 -13.15 -21.94 -40.46
CA LEU A 840 -14.61 -22.01 -40.33
C LEU A 840 -15.06 -23.32 -39.66
N PRO A 841 -15.92 -23.28 -38.62
CA PRO A 841 -16.47 -24.48 -37.99
C PRO A 841 -17.73 -24.98 -38.72
N GLY A 842 -17.64 -26.13 -39.40
CA GLY A 842 -18.78 -26.79 -40.05
C GLY A 842 -19.66 -27.61 -39.08
N ARG A 843 -20.99 -27.43 -39.15
CA ARG A 843 -21.97 -28.24 -38.38
C ARG A 843 -22.12 -29.66 -38.96
N ALA A 844 -22.39 -30.63 -38.09
CA ALA A 844 -22.86 -31.98 -38.45
C ALA A 844 -24.31 -31.97 -39.00
N PRO A 845 -24.78 -33.08 -39.63
CA PRO A 845 -25.57 -34.02 -38.82
C PRO A 845 -25.48 -35.53 -39.17
N GLN A 846 -25.70 -36.34 -38.12
CA GLN A 846 -26.31 -37.68 -38.03
C GLN A 846 -26.56 -38.56 -39.28
N SER A 847 -26.16 -39.84 -39.17
CA SER A 847 -27.00 -41.00 -39.52
C SER A 847 -26.61 -42.23 -38.67
N ALA A 848 -27.57 -43.09 -38.29
CA ALA A 848 -27.34 -44.20 -37.34
C ALA A 848 -27.07 -45.56 -38.02
N GLY A 849 -26.41 -46.50 -37.32
CA GLY A 849 -26.16 -47.86 -37.81
C GLY A 849 -25.55 -48.80 -36.74
N THR A 850 -26.37 -49.68 -36.18
CA THR A 850 -26.03 -50.65 -35.12
C THR A 850 -25.18 -51.85 -35.59
N GLY A 851 -24.29 -52.37 -34.72
CA GLY A 851 -24.28 -53.83 -34.46
C GLY A 851 -22.97 -54.64 -34.57
N HIS A 852 -22.38 -54.94 -33.39
CA HIS A 852 -21.81 -56.25 -32.98
C HIS A 852 -20.54 -56.87 -33.62
N PHE A 853 -19.88 -57.69 -32.78
CA PHE A 853 -18.84 -58.72 -33.01
C PHE A 853 -17.39 -58.38 -33.45
N ALA A 854 -16.44 -58.99 -32.72
CA ALA A 854 -15.03 -59.30 -33.05
C ALA A 854 -14.90 -60.85 -33.23
N PRO A 855 -13.73 -61.54 -33.38
CA PRO A 855 -12.29 -61.15 -33.47
C PRO A 855 -11.76 -61.28 -34.92
N THR A 856 -10.54 -61.68 -35.39
CA THR A 856 -9.31 -62.46 -35.00
C THR A 856 -8.19 -62.09 -36.01
N GLU A 857 -6.88 -62.45 -35.99
CA GLU A 857 -5.83 -62.91 -35.03
C GLU A 857 -4.50 -63.08 -35.87
N LYS A 858 -3.35 -63.40 -35.25
CA LYS A 858 -2.10 -64.02 -35.84
C LYS A 858 -1.09 -63.15 -36.63
N MET A 859 0.22 -63.48 -36.71
CA MET A 859 1.17 -64.19 -35.80
C MET A 859 2.65 -64.04 -36.29
N HIS A 860 3.62 -64.36 -35.42
CA HIS A 860 5.07 -64.61 -35.66
C HIS A 860 5.98 -63.39 -36.01
N GLN A 861 7.33 -63.44 -35.87
CA GLN A 861 8.29 -63.95 -34.84
C GLN A 861 9.69 -64.11 -35.46
N THR A 862 10.76 -63.57 -34.85
CA THR A 862 12.12 -64.18 -34.74
C THR A 862 13.01 -63.37 -33.76
N ARG A 863 14.27 -63.79 -33.48
CA ARG A 863 14.97 -63.51 -32.19
C ARG A 863 16.54 -63.41 -32.32
N PRO A 864 17.39 -63.54 -31.26
CA PRO A 864 18.45 -62.59 -30.78
C PRO A 864 19.91 -63.05 -31.17
N PRO A 865 21.09 -62.68 -30.57
CA PRO A 865 21.39 -61.98 -29.29
C PRO A 865 22.51 -60.86 -29.29
N PRO A 866 23.70 -60.86 -28.58
CA PRO A 866 24.05 -59.72 -27.69
C PRO A 866 25.58 -59.30 -27.63
N GLN A 867 26.00 -58.72 -26.48
CA GLN A 867 27.36 -58.31 -25.99
C GLN A 867 27.70 -56.81 -26.18
N SER A 868 28.39 -56.06 -25.27
CA SER A 868 28.94 -56.31 -23.91
C SER A 868 29.29 -54.99 -23.16
N GLN A 869 29.49 -55.02 -21.83
CA GLN A 869 30.02 -53.92 -20.97
C GLN A 869 31.57 -54.05 -20.78
N PRO A 870 32.32 -53.43 -19.81
CA PRO A 870 32.01 -52.39 -18.77
C PRO A 870 33.13 -51.31 -18.53
N HIS A 871 33.01 -50.52 -17.43
CA HIS A 871 34.02 -49.67 -16.73
C HIS A 871 34.43 -48.31 -17.38
N ASP A 872 34.92 -47.28 -16.65
CA ASP A 872 35.29 -47.19 -15.20
C ASP A 872 35.05 -45.80 -14.52
N ARG A 873 35.47 -45.64 -13.24
CA ARG A 873 35.35 -44.43 -12.39
C ARG A 873 36.63 -43.57 -12.25
N HIS A 874 36.47 -42.25 -12.12
CA HIS A 874 37.23 -41.30 -11.25
C HIS A 874 36.40 -39.99 -11.13
N VAL A 875 36.35 -39.16 -10.08
CA VAL A 875 37.03 -38.97 -8.77
C VAL A 875 38.23 -37.98 -8.76
N GLU A 876 38.03 -36.84 -8.08
CA GLU A 876 38.94 -35.68 -7.79
C GLU A 876 39.37 -34.86 -9.03
N LEU A 877 39.54 -33.52 -8.96
CA LEU A 877 39.71 -32.57 -7.84
C LEU A 877 38.59 -31.53 -7.73
#